data_AF-A0A7V5VUM5-F1
#
_entry.id   AF-A0A7V5VUM5-F1
#
_cell.length_a   1.000
_cell.length_b   1.000
_cell.length_c   1.000
_cell.angle_alpha   90.00
_cell.angle_beta   90.00
_cell.angle_gamma   90.00
#
_symmetry.space_group_name_H-M   'P 1'
#
loop_
_entity.id
_entity.type
_entity.pdbx_description
1 polymer ?
#
loop_
_entity_poly.entity_id
_entity_poly.type
_entity_poly.pdbx_seq_one_letter_code
_entity_poly.pdbx_strand_id
1 'polypeptide(L)'
;MLALSLSALAQVPRVHLWAAGDSVGVRLLWTLPFDRPLPREYVLLRRDSRRNVYEPLTTVQRPTRERWTPWIPADVPPGALDTLELFINAAEDPTTPDTLRRQVLSLLQEALLDDPQRMAHILGVTYHDTTARRGRRYDYALMLGGETVAEVLDVEAGTLQLPPPPSGLTGKAADSVRIQLLWDFKGSRQRGIWGYHVWRKAPHDTGYVRLTAPERPVITVWLDENLPTAYLYVDAEGLEEGKAYSYRVSSVDVFGREGPWSEPITVVARDARPLLVPYALIARVEGDSVLLSWEASPDPRTVGYHVYRWPLGMDTARVRLTRSPLPAGQRTYVDRPGELPTEYAAYAVSAVAADGSESDLSLPHAVPVPDIIPPPPPRFLMGYGEIGRARLRWTRSTAPDVWGYEVSRSLSPTGEFTLVSPHLLTDTTFTDELTPEAGRTSFWYKVRAVDRRGNRSEWTPAVLVLLPDIVPPPAPYFTAARGEDGAVVLEWEIGSASDLLGFWLNRYADTLAPPVTLNGGDPIPAELRRFRDSLIEPGRLYWYELVAIDSAFNLSMPSERIAAQAYSTAPPAVPVIDSVYSSPEGVVIVWSSTTAAESSVVIERSSDGENFLPISPLLPTEQRRFVDQAARPGQTYYYRLRLRSHRTGNWSMPSAVVTLELR
;
A
#
# COMPACT_ATOMS: atom_id res chain seq x y z
N MET A 1 24.27 -57.30 -3.57
CA MET A 1 23.22 -57.96 -2.78
C MET A 1 22.43 -56.88 -2.03
N LEU A 2 21.25 -56.54 -2.52
CA LEU A 2 20.23 -55.81 -1.77
C LEU A 2 18.96 -56.64 -1.97
N ALA A 3 18.57 -57.37 -0.93
CA ALA A 3 17.37 -58.18 -0.90
C ALA A 3 16.17 -57.22 -0.82
N LEU A 4 15.55 -56.95 -1.97
CA LEU A 4 14.21 -56.38 -2.02
C LEU A 4 13.22 -57.54 -1.88
N SER A 5 12.72 -57.71 -0.67
CA SER A 5 11.53 -58.51 -0.37
C SER A 5 10.34 -57.95 -1.17
N LEU A 6 9.83 -58.73 -2.12
CA LEU A 6 8.60 -58.43 -2.85
C LEU A 6 7.52 -59.44 -2.44
N SER A 7 6.89 -59.18 -1.30
CA SER A 7 5.51 -59.59 -1.08
C SER A 7 4.60 -58.54 -1.72
N ALA A 8 4.34 -58.68 -3.02
CA ALA A 8 3.30 -57.95 -3.72
C ALA A 8 2.30 -58.96 -4.28
N LEU A 9 1.02 -58.75 -3.97
CA LEU A 9 -0.13 -59.52 -4.45
C LEU A 9 -0.15 -59.56 -5.98
N ALA A 10 0.47 -60.57 -6.58
CA ALA A 10 0.46 -60.80 -8.02
C ALA A 10 -0.44 -61.99 -8.35
N GLN A 11 -1.32 -61.82 -9.33
CA GLN A 11 -2.05 -62.91 -9.98
C GLN A 11 -1.10 -64.10 -10.21
N VAL A 12 -1.58 -65.34 -9.97
CA VAL A 12 -0.81 -66.56 -10.26
C VAL A 12 -0.19 -66.40 -11.65
N PRO A 13 1.16 -66.42 -11.80
CA PRO A 13 1.77 -66.14 -13.08
C PRO A 13 1.29 -67.21 -14.08
N ARG A 14 0.55 -66.76 -15.10
CA ARG A 14 0.22 -67.59 -16.26
C ARG A 14 1.53 -68.03 -16.92
N VAL A 15 1.55 -69.23 -17.48
CA VAL A 15 2.69 -69.67 -18.27
C VAL A 15 2.91 -68.67 -19.41
N HIS A 16 4.13 -68.17 -19.55
CA HIS A 16 4.53 -67.34 -20.67
C HIS A 16 5.31 -68.18 -21.66
N LEU A 17 4.97 -68.08 -22.95
CA LEU A 17 5.67 -68.73 -24.04
C LEU A 17 6.31 -67.66 -24.91
N TRP A 18 7.61 -67.75 -25.09
CA TRP A 18 8.38 -66.94 -26.02
C TRP A 18 8.82 -67.79 -27.18
N ALA A 19 8.80 -67.22 -28.38
CA ALA A 19 9.36 -67.84 -29.57
C ALA A 19 10.02 -66.81 -30.46
N ALA A 20 11.11 -67.21 -31.10
CA ALA A 20 11.79 -66.36 -32.06
C ALA A 20 12.52 -67.16 -33.14
N GLY A 21 12.51 -66.61 -34.35
CA GLY A 21 13.27 -67.14 -35.47
C GLY A 21 14.78 -67.04 -35.24
N ASP A 22 15.49 -68.07 -35.70
CA ASP A 22 16.93 -68.04 -35.89
C ASP A 22 17.30 -68.57 -37.28
N SER A 23 18.59 -68.74 -37.58
CA SER A 23 19.05 -69.18 -38.89
C SER A 23 18.67 -70.63 -39.24
N VAL A 24 18.20 -71.42 -38.26
CA VAL A 24 17.94 -72.86 -38.40
C VAL A 24 16.44 -73.18 -38.26
N GLY A 25 15.64 -72.31 -37.65
CA GLY A 25 14.22 -72.52 -37.46
C GLY A 25 13.58 -71.52 -36.50
N VAL A 26 12.85 -72.01 -35.49
CA VAL A 26 12.26 -71.21 -34.40
C VAL A 26 12.64 -71.81 -33.04
N ARG A 27 13.21 -71.00 -32.16
CA ARG A 27 13.44 -71.37 -30.75
C ARG A 27 12.24 -70.97 -29.92
N LEU A 28 11.86 -71.84 -28.98
CA LEU A 28 10.80 -71.63 -28.02
C LEU A 28 11.35 -71.80 -26.61
N LEU A 29 10.87 -70.98 -25.68
CA LEU A 29 11.16 -71.06 -24.26
C LEU A 29 9.90 -70.67 -23.48
N TRP A 30 9.58 -71.35 -22.40
CA TRP A 30 8.43 -71.00 -21.56
C TRP A 30 8.73 -71.04 -20.07
N THR A 31 7.88 -70.37 -19.28
CA THR A 31 7.95 -70.38 -17.82
C THR A 31 7.29 -71.62 -17.21
N LEU A 32 7.57 -71.88 -15.95
CA LEU A 32 6.96 -72.98 -15.20
C LEU A 32 5.48 -72.68 -14.89
N PRO A 33 4.60 -73.71 -14.85
CA PRO A 33 3.23 -73.54 -14.39
C PRO A 33 3.17 -73.48 -12.85
N PHE A 34 2.51 -72.46 -12.29
CA PHE A 34 2.41 -72.25 -10.83
C PHE A 34 1.10 -72.76 -10.21
N ASP A 35 0.14 -73.17 -11.03
CA ASP A 35 -1.20 -73.61 -10.64
C ASP A 35 -1.33 -75.13 -10.47
N ARG A 36 -0.27 -75.88 -10.79
CA ARG A 36 -0.28 -77.35 -10.84
C ARG A 36 1.11 -77.94 -10.53
N PRO A 37 1.21 -79.26 -10.22
CA PRO A 37 2.50 -79.94 -10.17
C PRO A 37 3.31 -79.76 -11.46
N LEU A 38 4.64 -79.69 -11.31
CA LEU A 38 5.55 -79.49 -12.44
C LEU A 38 5.44 -80.68 -13.41
N PRO A 39 4.96 -80.48 -14.65
CA PRO A 39 4.67 -81.60 -15.56
C PRO A 39 5.95 -82.23 -16.08
N ARG A 40 5.99 -83.56 -16.23
CA ARG A 40 7.14 -84.28 -16.81
C ARG A 40 7.28 -84.11 -18.32
N GLU A 41 6.18 -83.76 -18.98
CA GLU A 41 6.12 -83.56 -20.42
C GLU A 41 5.31 -82.31 -20.79
N TYR A 42 5.68 -81.70 -21.91
CA TYR A 42 5.02 -80.53 -22.48
C TYR A 42 4.63 -80.83 -23.93
N VAL A 43 3.37 -80.61 -24.29
CA VAL A 43 2.92 -80.79 -25.68
C VAL A 43 2.98 -79.46 -26.40
N LEU A 44 3.78 -79.38 -27.45
CA LEU A 44 3.86 -78.21 -28.33
C LEU A 44 3.01 -78.43 -29.56
N LEU A 45 2.24 -77.42 -29.91
CA LEU A 45 1.46 -77.36 -31.13
C LEU A 45 1.98 -76.24 -32.03
N ARG A 46 1.82 -76.40 -33.34
CA ARG A 46 2.18 -75.40 -34.34
C ARG A 46 1.11 -75.30 -35.41
N ARG A 47 0.88 -74.09 -35.93
CA ARG A 47 0.17 -73.87 -37.19
C ARG A 47 0.88 -72.82 -38.04
N ASP A 48 0.70 -72.88 -39.35
CA ASP A 48 1.00 -71.73 -40.21
C ASP A 48 0.07 -70.58 -39.78
N SER A 49 0.58 -69.37 -39.57
CA SER A 49 -0.20 -68.25 -39.01
C SER A 49 -1.40 -67.85 -39.88
N ARG A 50 -1.48 -68.34 -41.13
CA ARG A 50 -2.64 -68.16 -42.03
C ARG A 50 -3.70 -69.25 -41.90
N ARG A 51 -3.46 -70.27 -41.08
CA ARG A 51 -4.38 -71.39 -40.82
C ARG A 51 -4.98 -71.26 -39.42
N ASN A 52 -6.21 -71.76 -39.26
CA ASN A 52 -6.92 -71.68 -37.97
C ASN A 52 -6.74 -72.92 -37.08
N VAL A 53 -6.12 -73.99 -37.58
CA VAL A 53 -6.03 -75.28 -36.87
C VAL A 53 -4.59 -75.57 -36.47
N TYR A 54 -4.38 -75.84 -35.18
CA TYR A 54 -3.11 -76.31 -34.63
C TYR A 54 -2.87 -77.80 -34.90
N GLU A 55 -1.64 -78.14 -35.28
CA GLU A 55 -1.18 -79.51 -35.44
C GLU A 55 -0.17 -79.83 -34.31
N PRO A 56 -0.14 -81.07 -33.78
CA PRO A 56 0.90 -81.49 -32.84
C PRO A 56 2.29 -81.36 -33.46
N LEU A 57 3.16 -80.59 -32.82
CA LEU A 57 4.55 -80.43 -33.24
C LEU A 57 5.45 -81.49 -32.58
N THR A 58 5.41 -81.57 -31.26
CA THR A 58 6.23 -82.51 -30.47
C THR A 58 5.72 -82.62 -29.03
N THR A 59 6.15 -83.67 -28.34
CA THR A 59 6.09 -83.76 -26.87
C THR A 59 7.50 -83.65 -26.31
N VAL A 60 7.77 -82.60 -25.55
CA VAL A 60 9.07 -82.34 -24.90
C VAL A 60 9.07 -83.01 -23.53
N GLN A 61 9.96 -83.98 -23.34
CA GLN A 61 10.18 -84.65 -22.05
C GLN A 61 11.24 -83.89 -21.25
N ARG A 62 10.98 -83.59 -19.97
CA ARG A 62 12.01 -83.02 -19.09
C ARG A 62 13.17 -84.02 -18.94
N PRO A 63 14.44 -83.58 -19.11
CA PRO A 63 15.57 -84.48 -18.93
C PRO A 63 15.73 -84.94 -17.49
N THR A 64 16.09 -86.21 -17.32
CA THR A 64 16.55 -86.75 -16.03
C THR A 64 17.95 -86.22 -15.69
N ARG A 65 18.34 -86.35 -14.41
CA ARG A 65 19.61 -85.83 -13.89
C ARG A 65 20.83 -86.27 -14.69
N GLU A 66 20.86 -87.49 -15.21
CA GLU A 66 21.98 -88.02 -16.00
C GLU A 66 22.19 -87.27 -17.31
N ARG A 67 21.14 -86.59 -17.81
CA ARG A 67 21.21 -85.82 -19.05
C ARG A 67 21.64 -84.39 -18.82
N TRP A 68 21.75 -83.90 -17.58
CA TRP A 68 22.07 -82.49 -17.30
C TRP A 68 23.52 -82.09 -17.62
N THR A 69 24.43 -83.07 -17.73
CA THR A 69 25.88 -82.86 -17.89
C THR A 69 26.29 -81.78 -18.91
N PRO A 70 25.68 -81.67 -20.11
CA PRO A 70 26.08 -80.66 -21.09
C PRO A 70 25.83 -79.21 -20.65
N TRP A 71 24.99 -79.00 -19.64
CA TRP A 71 24.57 -77.67 -19.17
C TRP A 71 25.05 -77.39 -17.75
N ILE A 72 25.90 -78.22 -17.15
CA ILE A 72 26.45 -77.97 -15.82
C ILE A 72 27.87 -77.39 -15.97
N PRO A 73 28.12 -76.15 -15.52
CA PRO A 73 29.47 -75.59 -15.48
C PRO A 73 30.42 -76.40 -14.60
N ALA A 74 31.71 -76.36 -14.95
CA ALA A 74 32.75 -77.09 -14.23
C ALA A 74 32.94 -76.64 -12.78
N ASP A 75 32.46 -75.45 -12.42
CA ASP A 75 32.59 -74.80 -11.10
C ASP A 75 31.35 -74.99 -10.20
N VAL A 76 30.32 -75.73 -10.64
CA VAL A 76 29.13 -75.98 -9.81
C VAL A 76 29.44 -76.96 -8.68
N PRO A 77 29.18 -76.62 -7.40
CA PRO A 77 29.35 -77.53 -6.28
C PRO A 77 28.43 -78.76 -6.40
N PRO A 78 28.89 -79.98 -6.05
CA PRO A 78 28.07 -81.19 -6.13
C PRO A 78 26.69 -81.07 -5.43
N GLY A 79 26.66 -80.43 -4.25
CA GLY A 79 25.42 -80.25 -3.48
C GLY A 79 24.40 -79.29 -4.11
N ALA A 80 24.80 -78.45 -5.06
CA ALA A 80 23.88 -77.57 -5.79
C ALA A 80 22.98 -78.37 -6.74
N LEU A 81 23.52 -79.44 -7.36
CA LEU A 81 22.76 -80.34 -8.22
C LEU A 81 21.78 -81.19 -7.42
N ASP A 82 22.19 -81.64 -6.22
CA ASP A 82 21.30 -82.37 -5.29
C ASP A 82 20.11 -81.51 -4.85
N THR A 83 20.38 -80.23 -4.56
CA THR A 83 19.34 -79.27 -4.19
C THR A 83 18.37 -79.01 -5.34
N LEU A 84 18.88 -78.86 -6.56
CA LEU A 84 18.06 -78.65 -7.75
C LEU A 84 17.17 -79.87 -8.04
N GLU A 85 17.71 -81.09 -7.96
CA GLU A 85 16.93 -82.32 -8.13
C GLU A 85 15.86 -82.47 -7.04
N LEU A 86 16.20 -82.14 -5.78
CA LEU A 86 15.23 -82.13 -4.68
C LEU A 86 14.08 -81.16 -4.96
N PHE A 87 14.39 -79.95 -5.46
CA PHE A 87 13.38 -78.95 -5.81
C PHE A 87 12.50 -79.42 -6.97
N ILE A 88 13.08 -80.00 -8.02
CA ILE A 88 12.31 -80.56 -9.14
C ILE A 88 11.38 -81.68 -8.63
N ASN A 89 11.89 -82.62 -7.84
CA ASN A 89 11.10 -83.71 -7.27
C ASN A 89 9.96 -83.20 -6.38
N ALA A 90 10.22 -82.21 -5.52
CA ALA A 90 9.20 -81.60 -4.68
C ALA A 90 8.14 -80.85 -5.51
N ALA A 91 8.53 -80.22 -6.62
CA ALA A 91 7.60 -79.53 -7.52
C ALA A 91 6.75 -80.50 -8.35
N GLU A 92 7.29 -81.66 -8.72
CA GLU A 92 6.61 -82.73 -9.45
C GLU A 92 5.61 -83.50 -8.59
N ASP A 93 5.93 -83.73 -7.31
CA ASP A 93 5.13 -84.59 -6.44
C ASP A 93 3.75 -83.97 -6.14
N PRO A 94 2.64 -84.61 -6.55
CA PRO A 94 1.29 -84.11 -6.30
C PRO A 94 0.92 -84.09 -4.82
N THR A 95 1.66 -84.82 -3.96
CA THR A 95 1.45 -84.85 -2.50
C THR A 95 2.15 -83.71 -1.75
N THR A 96 3.08 -82.99 -2.40
CA THR A 96 3.72 -81.81 -1.81
C THR A 96 2.68 -80.73 -1.49
N PRO A 97 2.66 -80.14 -0.28
CA PRO A 97 1.75 -79.05 0.06
C PRO A 97 1.83 -77.87 -0.92
N ASP A 98 0.69 -77.34 -1.37
CA ASP A 98 0.61 -76.28 -2.39
C ASP A 98 1.40 -75.01 -2.05
N THR A 99 1.57 -74.71 -0.76
CA THR A 99 2.39 -73.58 -0.29
C THR A 99 3.87 -73.81 -0.56
N LEU A 100 4.38 -74.99 -0.18
CA LEU A 100 5.76 -75.40 -0.42
C LEU A 100 6.03 -75.56 -1.92
N ARG A 101 5.10 -76.19 -2.67
CA ARG A 101 5.23 -76.35 -4.12
C ARG A 101 5.39 -75.00 -4.82
N ARG A 102 4.56 -74.01 -4.48
CA ARG A 102 4.67 -72.66 -5.06
C ARG A 102 5.97 -71.96 -4.71
N GLN A 103 6.49 -72.13 -3.49
CA GLN A 103 7.81 -71.60 -3.11
C GLN A 103 8.93 -72.24 -3.95
N VAL A 104 8.91 -73.57 -4.07
CA VAL A 104 9.91 -74.31 -4.86
C VAL A 104 9.83 -73.94 -6.35
N LEU A 105 8.63 -73.85 -6.91
CA LEU A 105 8.43 -73.38 -8.28
C LEU A 105 8.92 -71.95 -8.49
N SER A 106 8.75 -71.07 -7.48
CA SER A 106 9.33 -69.71 -7.52
C SER A 106 10.85 -69.76 -7.60
N LEU A 107 11.50 -70.58 -6.77
CA LEU A 107 12.96 -70.73 -6.77
C LEU A 107 13.47 -71.32 -8.10
N LEU A 108 12.79 -72.34 -8.64
CA LEU A 108 13.15 -72.92 -9.95
C LEU A 108 12.93 -71.92 -11.09
N GLN A 109 11.89 -71.10 -11.00
CA GLN A 109 11.59 -70.06 -11.97
C GLN A 109 12.58 -68.90 -11.89
N GLU A 110 13.04 -68.53 -10.70
CA GLU A 110 14.13 -67.57 -10.48
C GLU A 110 15.43 -68.11 -11.08
N ALA A 111 15.79 -69.37 -10.80
CA ALA A 111 16.95 -70.01 -11.40
C ALA A 111 16.84 -70.04 -12.94
N LEU A 112 15.67 -70.39 -13.47
CA LEU A 112 15.37 -70.34 -14.91
C LEU A 112 15.68 -68.99 -15.52
N LEU A 113 15.31 -67.90 -14.86
CA LEU A 113 15.51 -66.57 -15.41
C LEU A 113 16.80 -65.87 -14.93
N ASP A 114 17.61 -66.50 -14.07
CA ASP A 114 18.98 -66.06 -13.79
C ASP A 114 19.93 -66.56 -14.89
N ASP A 115 19.70 -67.76 -15.42
CA ASP A 115 20.38 -68.30 -16.60
C ASP A 115 19.39 -69.06 -17.52
N PRO A 116 18.62 -68.33 -18.36
CA PRO A 116 17.65 -68.92 -19.29
C PRO A 116 18.24 -69.95 -20.23
N GLN A 117 19.50 -69.77 -20.65
CA GLN A 117 20.13 -70.67 -21.60
C GLN A 117 20.36 -72.04 -20.98
N ARG A 118 20.84 -72.08 -19.75
CA ARG A 118 21.17 -73.32 -19.06
C ARG A 118 19.93 -73.99 -18.49
N MET A 119 19.18 -73.24 -17.69
CA MET A 119 18.12 -73.79 -16.87
C MET A 119 16.91 -74.22 -17.70
N ALA A 120 16.67 -73.61 -18.86
CA ALA A 120 15.60 -74.04 -19.74
C ALA A 120 15.82 -75.47 -20.27
N HIS A 121 17.07 -75.86 -20.53
CA HIS A 121 17.40 -77.23 -20.92
C HIS A 121 17.21 -78.20 -19.74
N ILE A 122 17.69 -77.85 -18.55
CA ILE A 122 17.56 -78.69 -17.34
C ILE A 122 16.09 -78.90 -16.96
N LEU A 123 15.26 -77.85 -17.03
CA LEU A 123 13.85 -77.90 -16.67
C LEU A 123 12.96 -78.44 -17.82
N GLY A 124 13.53 -78.64 -19.01
CA GLY A 124 12.82 -79.11 -20.19
C GLY A 124 11.80 -78.10 -20.73
N VAL A 125 12.08 -76.80 -20.56
CA VAL A 125 11.17 -75.70 -20.95
C VAL A 125 11.67 -74.91 -22.16
N THR A 126 12.36 -75.60 -23.06
CA THR A 126 12.86 -75.06 -24.32
C THR A 126 12.69 -76.08 -25.43
N TYR A 127 12.54 -75.60 -26.66
CA TYR A 127 12.50 -76.43 -27.86
C TYR A 127 12.99 -75.65 -29.09
N HIS A 128 13.65 -76.34 -30.03
CA HIS A 128 14.07 -75.76 -31.30
C HIS A 128 13.34 -76.45 -32.46
N ASP A 129 12.35 -75.77 -33.03
CA ASP A 129 11.67 -76.24 -34.23
C ASP A 129 12.53 -75.99 -35.47
N THR A 130 13.36 -76.98 -35.80
CA THR A 130 14.19 -76.99 -37.00
C THR A 130 13.42 -77.39 -38.27
N THR A 131 12.14 -77.75 -38.13
CA THR A 131 11.26 -78.13 -39.26
C THR A 131 10.49 -76.93 -39.83
N ALA A 132 10.51 -75.79 -39.12
CA ALA A 132 9.90 -74.54 -39.56
C ALA A 132 10.60 -73.99 -40.82
N ARG A 133 9.82 -73.67 -41.85
CA ARG A 133 10.38 -73.26 -43.16
C ARG A 133 10.75 -71.78 -43.16
N ARG A 134 11.97 -71.46 -43.62
CA ARG A 134 12.47 -70.09 -43.74
C ARG A 134 11.49 -69.15 -44.46
N GLY A 135 11.25 -67.98 -43.89
CA GLY A 135 10.36 -66.93 -44.40
C GLY A 135 8.86 -67.22 -44.20
N ARG A 136 8.49 -68.33 -43.57
CA ARG A 136 7.11 -68.60 -43.15
C ARG A 136 6.87 -68.08 -41.73
N ARG A 137 5.61 -67.76 -41.43
CA ARG A 137 5.16 -67.34 -40.10
C ARG A 137 4.31 -68.43 -39.48
N TYR A 138 4.58 -68.72 -38.21
CA TYR A 138 3.94 -69.78 -37.45
C TYR A 138 3.41 -69.25 -36.12
N ASP A 139 2.28 -69.80 -35.69
CA ASP A 139 1.79 -69.65 -34.32
C ASP A 139 2.14 -70.93 -33.56
N TYR A 140 2.55 -70.78 -32.31
CA TYR A 140 2.89 -71.88 -31.42
C TYR A 140 2.03 -71.82 -30.16
N ALA A 141 1.58 -72.98 -29.72
CA ALA A 141 0.81 -73.13 -28.49
C ALA A 141 1.44 -74.20 -27.61
N LEU A 142 1.43 -73.95 -26.29
CA LEU A 142 1.85 -74.89 -25.27
C LEU A 142 0.59 -75.49 -24.62
N MET A 143 0.51 -76.82 -24.62
CA MET A 143 -0.60 -77.56 -24.06
C MET A 143 -0.16 -78.41 -22.87
N LEU A 144 -0.91 -78.34 -21.77
CA LEU A 144 -0.73 -79.12 -20.55
C LEU A 144 -2.07 -79.74 -20.13
N GLY A 145 -2.12 -81.07 -19.99
CA GLY A 145 -3.35 -81.75 -19.55
C GLY A 145 -4.55 -81.56 -20.48
N GLY A 146 -4.32 -81.32 -21.77
CA GLY A 146 -5.38 -81.06 -22.77
C GLY A 146 -5.80 -79.60 -22.91
N GLU A 147 -5.26 -78.69 -22.09
CA GLU A 147 -5.57 -77.25 -22.13
C GLU A 147 -4.41 -76.46 -22.74
N THR A 148 -4.72 -75.50 -23.62
CA THR A 148 -3.72 -74.53 -24.10
C THR A 148 -3.44 -73.51 -23.00
N VAL A 149 -2.21 -73.50 -22.47
CA VAL A 149 -1.82 -72.67 -21.33
C VAL A 149 -1.06 -71.41 -21.73
N ALA A 150 -0.46 -71.39 -22.92
CA ALA A 150 0.26 -70.23 -23.46
C ALA A 150 0.32 -70.30 -25.00
N GLU A 151 0.32 -69.15 -25.66
CA GLU A 151 0.45 -69.03 -27.11
C GLU A 151 1.37 -67.88 -27.48
N VAL A 152 2.04 -68.03 -28.62
CA VAL A 152 2.81 -66.97 -29.29
C VAL A 152 2.46 -67.01 -30.77
N LEU A 153 2.07 -65.86 -31.30
CA LEU A 153 1.53 -65.73 -32.65
C LEU A 153 2.56 -65.08 -33.58
N ASP A 154 2.42 -65.36 -34.88
CA ASP A 154 3.09 -64.66 -35.98
C ASP A 154 4.63 -64.67 -35.94
N VAL A 155 5.21 -65.82 -35.57
CA VAL A 155 6.67 -66.00 -35.43
C VAL A 155 7.29 -66.34 -36.79
N GLU A 156 8.16 -65.47 -37.30
CA GLU A 156 8.89 -65.71 -38.54
C GLU A 156 10.03 -66.71 -38.35
N ALA A 157 10.06 -67.78 -39.15
CA ALA A 157 11.08 -68.80 -39.11
C ALA A 157 12.25 -68.49 -40.07
N GLY A 158 13.48 -68.89 -39.69
CA GLY A 158 14.65 -68.82 -40.56
C GLY A 158 15.26 -67.43 -40.75
N THR A 159 14.81 -66.45 -39.95
CA THR A 159 15.35 -65.08 -39.89
C THR A 159 15.76 -64.79 -38.45
N LEU A 160 17.01 -64.38 -38.22
CA LEU A 160 17.48 -63.98 -36.89
C LEU A 160 16.77 -62.69 -36.48
N GLN A 161 15.89 -62.77 -35.48
CA GLN A 161 15.20 -61.63 -34.91
C GLN A 161 15.84 -61.26 -33.57
N LEU A 162 16.60 -60.17 -33.56
CA LEU A 162 17.20 -59.62 -32.34
C LEU A 162 16.17 -58.76 -31.57
N PRO A 163 16.28 -58.66 -30.24
CA PRO A 163 15.42 -57.77 -29.48
C PRO A 163 15.66 -56.31 -29.88
N PRO A 164 14.63 -55.43 -29.84
CA PRO A 164 14.76 -54.03 -30.21
C PRO A 164 15.66 -53.25 -29.22
N PRO A 165 16.30 -52.14 -29.64
CA PRO A 165 17.08 -51.32 -28.73
C PRO A 165 16.16 -50.68 -27.66
N PRO A 166 16.63 -50.52 -26.41
CA PRO A 166 15.86 -49.81 -25.39
C PRO A 166 15.70 -48.33 -25.75
N SER A 167 14.54 -47.78 -25.42
CA SER A 167 14.21 -46.37 -25.60
C SER A 167 14.23 -45.60 -24.27
N GLY A 168 14.23 -44.27 -24.34
CA GLY A 168 14.10 -43.43 -23.15
C GLY A 168 15.29 -43.48 -22.20
N LEU A 169 16.49 -43.80 -22.70
CA LEU A 169 17.71 -43.77 -21.89
C LEU A 169 17.92 -42.35 -21.35
N THR A 170 18.02 -42.25 -20.04
CA THR A 170 18.31 -41.03 -19.29
C THR A 170 19.36 -41.34 -18.23
N GLY A 171 20.11 -40.31 -17.84
CA GLY A 171 21.16 -40.46 -16.86
C GLY A 171 21.35 -39.18 -16.07
N LYS A 172 21.68 -39.34 -14.79
CA LYS A 172 21.98 -38.24 -13.87
C LYS A 172 23.17 -38.61 -12.99
N ALA A 173 24.02 -37.65 -12.70
CA ALA A 173 24.99 -37.83 -11.63
C ALA A 173 24.24 -37.91 -10.30
N ALA A 174 24.57 -38.90 -9.47
CA ALA A 174 24.08 -38.99 -8.10
C ALA A 174 25.03 -38.25 -7.15
N ASP A 175 26.34 -38.38 -7.40
CA ASP A 175 27.42 -37.60 -6.81
C ASP A 175 28.64 -37.59 -7.76
N SER A 176 29.79 -37.08 -7.31
CA SER A 176 31.01 -37.00 -8.11
C SER A 176 31.59 -38.35 -8.54
N VAL A 177 31.16 -39.46 -7.94
CA VAL A 177 31.69 -40.81 -8.20
C VAL A 177 30.60 -41.81 -8.63
N ARG A 178 29.34 -41.38 -8.82
CA ARG A 178 28.23 -42.24 -9.21
C ARG A 178 27.33 -41.59 -10.27
N ILE A 179 27.04 -42.33 -11.34
CA ILE A 179 26.04 -41.98 -12.36
C ILE A 179 24.91 -43.01 -12.34
N GLN A 180 23.68 -42.53 -12.22
CA GLN A 180 22.46 -43.34 -12.26
C GLN A 180 21.87 -43.31 -13.67
N LEU A 181 21.53 -44.48 -14.21
CA LEU A 181 20.94 -44.65 -15.53
C LEU A 181 19.55 -45.27 -15.43
N LEU A 182 18.65 -44.81 -16.28
CA LEU A 182 17.27 -45.30 -16.40
C LEU A 182 16.89 -45.38 -17.87
N TRP A 183 16.15 -46.41 -18.25
CA TRP A 183 15.57 -46.55 -19.59
C TRP A 183 14.18 -47.20 -19.48
N ASP A 184 13.41 -47.14 -20.56
CA ASP A 184 12.10 -47.79 -20.62
C ASP A 184 12.28 -49.30 -20.77
N PHE A 185 11.74 -50.06 -19.83
CA PHE A 185 11.71 -51.52 -19.84
C PHE A 185 10.28 -52.08 -19.92
N LYS A 186 9.27 -51.24 -20.19
CA LYS A 186 7.87 -51.67 -20.28
C LYS A 186 7.64 -52.60 -21.47
N GLY A 187 6.95 -53.70 -21.23
CA GLY A 187 6.72 -54.79 -22.18
C GLY A 187 7.94 -55.71 -22.36
N SER A 188 8.97 -55.63 -21.50
CA SER A 188 10.13 -56.53 -21.57
C SER A 188 9.70 -57.98 -21.42
N ARG A 189 8.80 -58.26 -20.47
CA ARG A 189 8.32 -59.64 -20.25
C ARG A 189 7.59 -60.19 -21.48
N GLN A 190 6.72 -59.41 -22.11
CA GLN A 190 5.99 -59.87 -23.30
C GLN A 190 6.92 -60.11 -24.49
N ARG A 191 7.93 -59.26 -24.66
CA ARG A 191 8.91 -59.38 -25.76
C ARG A 191 10.02 -60.40 -25.50
N GLY A 192 10.03 -61.03 -24.32
CA GLY A 192 11.09 -61.96 -23.92
C GLY A 192 12.44 -61.25 -23.73
N ILE A 193 12.44 -59.97 -23.38
CA ILE A 193 13.66 -59.25 -23.01
C ILE A 193 13.99 -59.62 -21.56
N TRP A 194 15.08 -60.37 -21.41
CA TRP A 194 15.57 -60.89 -20.14
C TRP A 194 16.28 -59.81 -19.32
N GLY A 195 17.13 -59.03 -19.99
CA GLY A 195 17.86 -57.94 -19.35
C GLY A 195 18.55 -57.03 -20.35
N TYR A 196 19.43 -56.17 -19.84
CA TYR A 196 20.12 -55.16 -20.62
C TYR A 196 21.62 -55.09 -20.33
N HIS A 197 22.44 -54.87 -21.37
CA HIS A 197 23.84 -54.52 -21.21
C HIS A 197 24.05 -53.01 -21.25
N VAL A 198 24.93 -52.52 -20.36
CA VAL A 198 25.26 -51.10 -20.26
C VAL A 198 26.65 -50.89 -20.82
N TRP A 199 26.79 -49.86 -21.65
CA TRP A 199 28.02 -49.50 -22.34
C TRP A 199 28.38 -48.07 -22.02
N ARG A 200 29.66 -47.80 -21.78
CA ARG A 200 30.20 -46.49 -21.45
C ARG A 200 31.37 -46.13 -22.35
N LYS A 201 31.42 -44.89 -22.80
CA LYS A 201 32.60 -44.28 -23.42
C LYS A 201 33.11 -43.18 -22.49
N ALA A 202 34.28 -43.37 -21.89
CA ALA A 202 34.94 -42.35 -21.08
C ALA A 202 35.52 -41.22 -21.98
N PRO A 203 35.87 -40.05 -21.42
CA PRO A 203 36.39 -38.92 -22.21
C PRO A 203 37.62 -39.25 -23.05
N HIS A 204 38.45 -40.18 -22.57
CA HIS A 204 39.71 -40.59 -23.20
C HIS A 204 39.56 -41.84 -24.07
N ASP A 205 38.39 -42.47 -24.09
CA ASP A 205 38.16 -43.70 -24.83
C ASP A 205 37.85 -43.40 -26.30
N THR A 206 38.37 -44.24 -27.20
CA THR A 206 38.05 -44.17 -28.63
C THR A 206 36.69 -44.82 -28.95
N GLY A 207 36.21 -45.73 -28.10
CA GLY A 207 34.96 -46.48 -28.28
C GLY A 207 34.23 -46.79 -26.96
N TYR A 208 33.09 -47.47 -27.06
CA TYR A 208 32.32 -47.89 -25.89
C TYR A 208 32.88 -49.19 -25.30
N VAL A 209 32.99 -49.24 -23.98
CA VAL A 209 33.35 -50.40 -23.17
C VAL A 209 32.09 -50.91 -22.45
N ARG A 210 31.90 -52.24 -22.41
CA ARG A 210 30.77 -52.86 -21.70
C ARG A 210 31.03 -52.82 -20.20
N LEU A 211 30.07 -52.32 -19.41
CA LEU A 211 30.14 -52.28 -17.96
C LEU A 211 29.52 -53.49 -17.27
N THR A 212 28.54 -54.13 -17.89
CA THR A 212 27.94 -55.37 -17.36
C THR A 212 28.62 -56.60 -17.94
N ALA A 213 28.77 -57.66 -17.13
CA ALA A 213 29.33 -58.91 -17.62
C ALA A 213 28.38 -59.57 -18.65
N PRO A 214 28.88 -60.30 -19.68
CA PRO A 214 28.05 -60.91 -20.71
C PRO A 214 26.93 -61.82 -20.16
N GLU A 215 27.20 -62.57 -19.09
CA GLU A 215 26.21 -63.46 -18.48
C GLU A 215 25.40 -62.80 -17.36
N ARG A 216 25.65 -61.52 -17.06
CA ARG A 216 24.97 -60.78 -15.99
C ARG A 216 24.48 -59.42 -16.49
N PRO A 217 23.47 -59.40 -17.38
CA PRO A 217 22.81 -58.16 -17.74
C PRO A 217 22.04 -57.59 -16.53
N VAL A 218 21.57 -56.35 -16.65
CA VAL A 218 20.59 -55.79 -15.72
C VAL A 218 19.26 -56.50 -15.97
N ILE A 219 18.92 -57.46 -15.11
CA ILE A 219 17.71 -58.29 -15.24
C ILE A 219 16.48 -57.45 -14.89
N THR A 220 15.55 -57.31 -15.83
CA THR A 220 14.32 -56.52 -15.64
C THR A 220 13.05 -57.32 -15.83
N VAL A 221 13.12 -58.56 -16.33
CA VAL A 221 11.95 -59.40 -16.67
C VAL A 221 10.99 -59.63 -15.48
N TRP A 222 11.51 -59.50 -14.25
CA TRP A 222 10.77 -59.64 -13.00
C TRP A 222 10.33 -58.34 -12.34
N LEU A 223 10.86 -57.21 -12.79
CA LEU A 223 10.48 -55.92 -12.24
C LEU A 223 9.01 -55.68 -12.60
N ASP A 224 8.24 -55.21 -11.64
CA ASP A 224 6.92 -54.65 -11.94
C ASP A 224 7.14 -53.42 -12.81
N GLU A 225 6.76 -53.54 -14.08
CA GLU A 225 6.91 -52.51 -15.10
C GLU A 225 6.11 -51.23 -14.78
N ASN A 226 5.24 -51.25 -13.76
CA ASN A 226 4.46 -50.10 -13.31
C ASN A 226 5.05 -49.43 -12.05
N LEU A 227 6.07 -50.00 -11.42
CA LEU A 227 6.69 -49.36 -10.25
C LEU A 227 7.58 -48.18 -10.67
N PRO A 228 7.42 -47.00 -10.04
CA PRO A 228 8.26 -45.86 -10.31
C PRO A 228 9.70 -46.17 -9.89
N THR A 229 10.57 -46.38 -10.87
CA THR A 229 11.97 -46.74 -10.66
C THR A 229 12.85 -45.51 -10.93
N ALA A 230 13.63 -45.08 -9.93
CA ALA A 230 14.48 -43.90 -10.06
C ALA A 230 15.71 -44.15 -10.97
N TYR A 231 16.22 -45.38 -10.99
CA TYR A 231 17.33 -45.85 -11.84
C TYR A 231 17.32 -47.39 -11.91
N LEU A 232 17.85 -47.94 -13.00
CA LEU A 232 18.04 -49.39 -13.21
C LEU A 232 19.51 -49.81 -13.06
N TYR A 233 20.44 -48.87 -13.23
CA TYR A 233 21.87 -49.14 -13.13
C TYR A 233 22.61 -47.96 -12.50
N VAL A 234 23.67 -48.26 -11.75
CA VAL A 234 24.60 -47.27 -11.20
C VAL A 234 26.00 -47.60 -11.71
N ASP A 235 26.58 -46.67 -12.45
CA ASP A 235 28.01 -46.66 -12.73
C ASP A 235 28.72 -45.96 -11.57
N ALA A 236 29.66 -46.66 -10.92
CA ALA A 236 30.35 -46.18 -9.73
C ALA A 236 31.89 -46.35 -9.81
N GLU A 237 32.42 -46.73 -10.97
CA GLU A 237 33.83 -47.13 -11.10
C GLU A 237 34.57 -46.27 -12.13
N GLY A 238 35.69 -45.66 -11.72
CA GLY A 238 36.54 -44.88 -12.63
C GLY A 238 35.90 -43.58 -13.15
N LEU A 239 34.99 -43.00 -12.38
CA LEU A 239 34.41 -41.69 -12.65
C LEU A 239 35.28 -40.58 -12.05
N GLU A 240 35.56 -39.57 -12.86
CA GLU A 240 36.30 -38.36 -12.48
C GLU A 240 35.36 -37.16 -12.46
N GLU A 241 35.43 -36.34 -11.40
CA GLU A 241 34.60 -35.16 -11.25
C GLU A 241 34.82 -34.15 -12.39
N GLY A 242 33.72 -33.62 -12.92
CA GLY A 242 33.68 -32.68 -14.03
C GLY A 242 33.85 -33.30 -15.42
N LYS A 243 34.07 -34.62 -15.52
CA LYS A 243 34.23 -35.32 -16.81
C LYS A 243 32.90 -35.81 -17.38
N ALA A 244 32.80 -35.80 -18.71
CA ALA A 244 31.62 -36.23 -19.45
C ALA A 244 31.77 -37.68 -19.93
N TYR A 245 30.79 -38.52 -19.60
CA TYR A 245 30.73 -39.93 -19.97
C TYR A 245 29.52 -40.16 -20.86
N SER A 246 29.71 -40.88 -21.98
CA SER A 246 28.60 -41.26 -22.86
C SER A 246 28.13 -42.68 -22.59
N TYR A 247 26.81 -42.90 -22.51
CA TYR A 247 26.21 -44.19 -22.22
C TYR A 247 25.30 -44.67 -23.34
N ARG A 248 25.29 -45.99 -23.55
CA ARG A 248 24.37 -46.73 -24.42
C ARG A 248 23.90 -47.98 -23.71
N VAL A 249 22.72 -48.48 -24.07
CA VAL A 249 22.17 -49.72 -23.52
C VAL A 249 21.71 -50.62 -24.67
N SER A 250 21.96 -51.93 -24.60
CA SER A 250 21.42 -52.97 -25.50
C SER A 250 20.52 -53.92 -24.74
N SER A 251 19.47 -54.42 -25.39
CA SER A 251 18.60 -55.46 -24.85
C SER A 251 19.18 -56.85 -25.10
N VAL A 252 18.91 -57.78 -24.19
CA VAL A 252 19.22 -59.21 -24.32
C VAL A 252 17.95 -59.99 -24.09
N ASP A 253 17.61 -60.88 -25.01
CA ASP A 253 16.42 -61.72 -24.88
C ASP A 253 16.66 -63.00 -24.07
N VAL A 254 15.59 -63.73 -23.76
CA VAL A 254 15.63 -65.02 -23.07
C VAL A 254 16.41 -66.10 -23.84
N PHE A 255 16.72 -65.87 -25.12
CA PHE A 255 17.53 -66.75 -25.96
C PHE A 255 19.02 -66.36 -25.96
N GLY A 256 19.42 -65.38 -25.15
CA GLY A 256 20.81 -64.91 -25.01
C GLY A 256 21.28 -64.03 -26.17
N ARG A 257 20.36 -63.54 -27.01
CA ARG A 257 20.70 -62.73 -28.19
C ARG A 257 20.66 -61.25 -27.84
N GLU A 258 21.72 -60.55 -28.19
CA GLU A 258 21.87 -59.12 -27.93
C GLU A 258 21.41 -58.27 -29.11
N GLY A 259 20.56 -57.27 -28.84
CA GLY A 259 20.06 -56.31 -29.80
C GLY A 259 21.00 -55.13 -30.07
N PRO A 260 20.62 -54.22 -30.98
CA PRO A 260 21.39 -53.00 -31.22
C PRO A 260 21.37 -52.07 -30.01
N TRP A 261 22.32 -51.12 -29.99
CA TRP A 261 22.39 -50.09 -28.95
C TRP A 261 21.26 -49.06 -29.06
N SER A 262 20.86 -48.53 -27.92
CA SER A 262 20.07 -47.30 -27.82
C SER A 262 20.81 -46.11 -28.44
N GLU A 263 20.06 -45.02 -28.62
CA GLU A 263 20.66 -43.69 -28.78
C GLU A 263 21.55 -43.36 -27.57
N PRO A 264 22.68 -42.67 -27.77
CA PRO A 264 23.61 -42.34 -26.71
C PRO A 264 23.10 -41.15 -25.89
N ILE A 265 23.37 -41.18 -24.59
CA ILE A 265 23.30 -39.98 -23.73
C ILE A 265 24.70 -39.58 -23.28
N THR A 266 24.85 -38.35 -22.80
CA THR A 266 26.08 -37.88 -22.15
C THR A 266 25.75 -37.31 -20.78
N VAL A 267 26.47 -37.74 -19.75
CA VAL A 267 26.30 -37.30 -18.37
C VAL A 267 27.64 -36.81 -17.84
N VAL A 268 27.65 -35.63 -17.21
CA VAL A 268 28.82 -35.10 -16.51
C VAL A 268 28.81 -35.63 -15.08
N ALA A 269 29.87 -36.32 -14.66
CA ALA A 269 30.04 -36.74 -13.28
C ALA A 269 30.27 -35.51 -12.41
N ARG A 270 29.37 -35.23 -11.46
CA ARG A 270 29.43 -34.06 -10.56
C ARG A 270 28.64 -34.32 -9.30
N ASP A 271 28.98 -33.65 -8.21
CA ASP A 271 28.18 -33.74 -7.00
C ASP A 271 26.82 -33.03 -7.16
N ALA A 272 25.79 -33.82 -7.48
CA ALA A 272 24.42 -33.34 -7.66
C ALA A 272 23.54 -33.49 -6.41
N ARG A 273 24.13 -33.81 -5.25
CA ARG A 273 23.38 -33.86 -3.98
C ARG A 273 22.84 -32.47 -3.65
N PRO A 274 21.62 -32.34 -3.09
CA PRO A 274 21.12 -31.06 -2.60
C PRO A 274 22.14 -30.36 -1.70
N LEU A 275 22.31 -29.06 -1.87
CA LEU A 275 23.23 -28.28 -1.03
C LEU A 275 22.69 -28.22 0.41
N LEU A 276 23.58 -28.35 1.39
CA LEU A 276 23.19 -28.16 2.79
C LEU A 276 22.94 -26.67 3.07
N VAL A 277 21.89 -26.40 3.84
CA VAL A 277 21.50 -25.03 4.19
C VAL A 277 22.42 -24.42 5.25
N PRO A 278 22.55 -23.08 5.29
CA PRO A 278 23.13 -22.39 6.45
C PRO A 278 22.25 -22.58 7.69
N TYR A 279 22.84 -22.53 8.88
CA TYR A 279 22.09 -22.72 10.14
C TYR A 279 22.27 -21.54 11.11
N ALA A 280 21.55 -21.57 12.23
CA ALA A 280 21.61 -20.54 13.28
C ALA A 280 21.44 -19.10 12.76
N LEU A 281 20.51 -18.88 11.82
CA LEU A 281 20.13 -17.54 11.41
C LEU A 281 19.49 -16.80 12.59
N ILE A 282 20.03 -15.63 12.89
CA ILE A 282 19.51 -14.68 13.87
C ILE A 282 19.30 -13.36 13.13
N ALA A 283 18.09 -12.82 13.23
CA ALA A 283 17.77 -11.46 12.83
C ALA A 283 17.63 -10.61 14.10
N ARG A 284 18.20 -9.40 14.11
CA ARG A 284 18.10 -8.43 15.21
C ARG A 284 17.71 -7.07 14.65
N VAL A 285 16.76 -6.43 15.31
CA VAL A 285 16.24 -5.12 14.90
C VAL A 285 17.14 -4.04 15.48
N GLU A 286 17.61 -3.13 14.64
CA GLU A 286 18.48 -2.01 14.98
C GLU A 286 17.92 -0.74 14.32
N GLY A 287 17.00 -0.05 15.01
CA GLY A 287 16.35 1.15 14.49
C GLY A 287 15.48 0.86 13.26
N ASP A 288 15.85 1.44 12.11
CA ASP A 288 15.18 1.26 10.80
C ASP A 288 15.67 0.03 10.02
N SER A 289 16.58 -0.74 10.62
CA SER A 289 17.28 -1.82 9.96
C SER A 289 17.18 -3.14 10.74
N VAL A 290 17.44 -4.24 10.03
CA VAL A 290 17.55 -5.57 10.61
C VAL A 290 18.92 -6.12 10.27
N LEU A 291 19.74 -6.35 11.29
CA LEU A 291 21.01 -7.05 11.16
C LEU A 291 20.76 -8.56 11.23
N LEU A 292 21.08 -9.25 10.14
CA LEU A 292 21.09 -10.70 10.06
C LEU A 292 22.50 -11.23 10.26
N SER A 293 22.61 -12.34 10.99
CA SER A 293 23.84 -13.12 11.15
C SER A 293 23.52 -14.62 11.12
N TRP A 294 24.35 -15.44 10.48
CA TRP A 294 24.12 -16.88 10.38
C TRP A 294 25.41 -17.70 10.42
N GLU A 295 25.29 -18.99 10.73
CA GLU A 295 26.37 -19.98 10.70
C GLU A 295 26.59 -20.63 9.32
N ALA A 296 27.74 -21.26 9.12
CA ALA A 296 28.19 -21.69 7.79
C ALA A 296 27.31 -22.81 7.28
N SER A 297 27.05 -22.84 5.98
CA SER A 297 26.67 -24.13 5.41
C SER A 297 27.83 -25.11 5.63
N PRO A 298 27.56 -26.32 6.18
CA PRO A 298 28.56 -27.37 6.28
C PRO A 298 28.89 -27.98 4.91
N ASP A 299 28.24 -27.55 3.83
CA ASP A 299 28.51 -28.02 2.47
C ASP A 299 29.78 -27.36 1.89
N PRO A 300 30.83 -28.15 1.57
CA PRO A 300 32.09 -27.61 1.06
C PRO A 300 31.96 -26.97 -0.33
N ARG A 301 30.86 -27.21 -1.05
CA ARG A 301 30.59 -26.61 -2.38
C ARG A 301 30.10 -25.17 -2.28
N THR A 302 29.77 -24.68 -1.07
CA THR A 302 29.23 -23.34 -0.85
C THR A 302 30.26 -22.27 -1.19
N VAL A 303 29.96 -21.44 -2.18
CA VAL A 303 30.77 -20.26 -2.55
C VAL A 303 30.13 -18.95 -2.11
N GLY A 304 28.86 -18.97 -1.73
CA GLY A 304 28.16 -17.79 -1.25
C GLY A 304 26.77 -18.03 -0.68
N TYR A 305 26.07 -16.95 -0.37
CA TYR A 305 24.74 -16.97 0.24
C TYR A 305 23.77 -15.98 -0.42
N HIS A 306 22.49 -16.35 -0.48
CA HIS A 306 21.41 -15.42 -0.77
C HIS A 306 20.54 -15.19 0.47
N VAL A 307 20.07 -13.96 0.63
CA VAL A 307 19.21 -13.56 1.76
C VAL A 307 17.81 -13.26 1.26
N TYR A 308 16.81 -13.72 2.00
CA TYR A 308 15.40 -13.61 1.67
C TYR A 308 14.62 -12.95 2.80
N ARG A 309 13.54 -12.25 2.42
CA ARG A 309 12.59 -11.63 3.35
C ARG A 309 11.16 -11.81 2.88
N TRP A 310 10.22 -11.94 3.81
CA TRP A 310 8.79 -11.79 3.56
C TRP A 310 8.05 -11.28 4.80
N PRO A 311 6.87 -10.65 4.64
CA PRO A 311 5.97 -10.37 5.76
C PRO A 311 5.52 -11.67 6.42
N LEU A 312 5.52 -11.74 7.76
CA LEU A 312 5.17 -12.95 8.48
C LEU A 312 3.72 -13.38 8.17
N GLY A 313 3.53 -14.64 7.77
CA GLY A 313 2.23 -15.18 7.35
C GLY A 313 1.90 -14.96 5.86
N MET A 314 2.80 -14.33 5.09
CA MET A 314 2.66 -14.10 3.64
C MET A 314 3.83 -14.74 2.87
N ASP A 315 4.03 -16.05 2.99
CA ASP A 315 5.17 -16.75 2.39
C ASP A 315 5.29 -16.60 0.87
N THR A 316 4.18 -16.33 0.17
CA THR A 316 4.13 -16.07 -1.27
C THR A 316 4.66 -14.68 -1.67
N ALA A 317 4.77 -13.74 -0.72
CA ALA A 317 5.33 -12.41 -0.93
C ALA A 317 6.87 -12.37 -0.70
N ARG A 318 7.52 -13.53 -0.78
CA ARG A 318 8.97 -13.67 -0.59
C ARG A 318 9.76 -12.95 -1.65
N VAL A 319 10.75 -12.19 -1.19
CA VAL A 319 11.71 -11.48 -2.03
C VAL A 319 13.13 -11.90 -1.70
N ARG A 320 13.97 -12.02 -2.74
CA ARG A 320 15.43 -12.16 -2.61
C ARG A 320 16.03 -10.76 -2.47
N LEU A 321 16.73 -10.50 -1.36
CA LEU A 321 17.33 -9.20 -1.07
C LEU A 321 18.69 -9.01 -1.78
N THR A 322 19.42 -10.10 -1.96
CA THR A 322 20.75 -10.11 -2.60
C THR A 322 20.63 -10.39 -4.10
N ARG A 323 21.10 -9.46 -4.95
CA ARG A 323 21.10 -9.66 -6.43
C ARG A 323 22.11 -10.70 -6.90
N SER A 324 23.28 -10.73 -6.26
CA SER A 324 24.34 -11.72 -6.44
C SER A 324 24.62 -12.41 -5.11
N PRO A 325 25.12 -13.65 -5.11
CA PRO A 325 25.48 -14.33 -3.86
C PRO A 325 26.51 -13.51 -3.08
N LEU A 326 26.29 -13.34 -1.78
CA LEU A 326 27.30 -12.81 -0.87
C LEU A 326 28.45 -13.81 -0.79
N PRO A 327 29.72 -13.39 -0.69
CA PRO A 327 30.85 -14.32 -0.57
C PRO A 327 30.69 -15.28 0.62
N ALA A 328 31.19 -16.51 0.52
CA ALA A 328 31.11 -17.51 1.60
C ALA A 328 31.68 -17.03 2.96
N GLY A 329 32.64 -16.08 2.95
CA GLY A 329 33.17 -15.46 4.17
C GLY A 329 32.28 -14.38 4.78
N GLN A 330 31.30 -13.84 4.04
CA GLN A 330 30.36 -12.83 4.53
C GLN A 330 29.15 -13.51 5.15
N ARG A 331 28.95 -13.29 6.45
CA ARG A 331 27.97 -14.01 7.28
C ARG A 331 27.01 -13.10 8.01
N THR A 332 26.96 -11.88 7.54
CA THR A 332 26.08 -10.84 8.01
C THR A 332 25.49 -10.09 6.81
N TYR A 333 24.27 -9.60 7.00
CA TYR A 333 23.57 -8.76 6.05
C TYR A 333 22.71 -7.75 6.82
N VAL A 334 22.68 -6.50 6.36
CA VAL A 334 21.81 -5.47 6.94
C VAL A 334 20.70 -5.21 5.95
N ASP A 335 19.46 -5.49 6.37
CA ASP A 335 18.27 -5.15 5.61
C ASP A 335 17.63 -3.85 6.13
N ARG A 336 17.00 -3.10 5.24
CA ARG A 336 16.17 -1.93 5.57
C ARG A 336 14.80 -2.13 4.94
N PRO A 337 13.90 -2.84 5.63
CA PRO A 337 12.64 -3.30 5.04
C PRO A 337 11.67 -2.18 4.67
N GLY A 338 11.80 -1.01 5.28
CA GLY A 338 10.84 0.08 5.10
C GLY A 338 9.46 -0.29 5.64
N GLU A 339 8.42 0.28 5.05
CA GLU A 339 7.03 -0.05 5.38
C GLU A 339 6.72 -1.50 4.95
N LEU A 340 6.17 -2.27 5.88
CA LEU A 340 5.72 -3.64 5.63
C LEU A 340 4.22 -3.77 5.90
N PRO A 341 3.52 -4.66 5.17
CA PRO A 341 2.09 -4.89 5.39
C PRO A 341 1.79 -5.58 6.74
N THR A 342 2.82 -6.08 7.44
CA THR A 342 2.72 -6.71 8.75
C THR A 342 3.81 -6.19 9.68
N GLU A 343 3.56 -6.20 10.99
CA GLU A 343 4.54 -5.78 12.01
C GLU A 343 5.75 -6.70 12.13
N TYR A 344 5.72 -7.88 11.51
CA TYR A 344 6.80 -8.86 11.58
C TYR A 344 7.33 -9.19 10.19
N ALA A 345 8.65 -9.27 10.07
CA ALA A 345 9.32 -9.80 8.89
C ALA A 345 9.97 -11.13 9.25
N ALA A 346 9.85 -12.11 8.35
CA ALA A 346 10.59 -13.34 8.39
C ALA A 346 11.77 -13.27 7.42
N TYR A 347 12.93 -13.75 7.86
CA TYR A 347 14.14 -13.83 7.04
C TYR A 347 14.66 -15.25 6.97
N ALA A 348 15.26 -15.60 5.83
CA ALA A 348 15.98 -16.86 5.65
C ALA A 348 17.18 -16.68 4.73
N VAL A 349 18.12 -17.62 4.80
CA VAL A 349 19.34 -17.61 3.98
C VAL A 349 19.49 -18.96 3.29
N SER A 350 19.93 -18.96 2.03
CA SER A 350 20.32 -20.16 1.28
C SER A 350 21.82 -20.13 0.98
N ALA A 351 22.42 -21.31 0.78
CA ALA A 351 23.77 -21.50 0.28
C ALA A 351 23.75 -21.61 -1.25
N VAL A 352 24.79 -21.08 -1.90
CA VAL A 352 24.96 -21.09 -3.36
C VAL A 352 26.30 -21.75 -3.69
N ALA A 353 26.31 -22.65 -4.67
CA ALA A 353 27.52 -23.30 -5.19
C ALA A 353 28.07 -22.61 -6.45
N ALA A 354 29.29 -22.97 -6.84
CA ALA A 354 29.99 -22.36 -7.98
C ALA A 354 29.27 -22.54 -9.33
N ASP A 355 28.48 -23.61 -9.45
CA ASP A 355 27.67 -23.90 -10.65
C ASP A 355 26.32 -23.16 -10.67
N GLY A 356 26.06 -22.33 -9.65
CA GLY A 356 24.82 -21.56 -9.49
C GLY A 356 23.69 -22.33 -8.79
N SER A 357 23.90 -23.59 -8.41
CA SER A 357 22.93 -24.35 -7.62
C SER A 357 22.70 -23.67 -6.27
N GLU A 358 21.46 -23.71 -5.79
CA GLU A 358 21.04 -23.07 -4.54
C GLU A 358 20.39 -24.08 -3.60
N SER A 359 20.70 -24.02 -2.30
CA SER A 359 20.09 -24.87 -1.28
C SER A 359 18.63 -24.48 -1.02
N ASP A 360 17.93 -25.33 -0.28
CA ASP A 360 16.73 -24.89 0.42
C ASP A 360 17.03 -23.71 1.37
N LEU A 361 15.99 -23.04 1.84
CA LEU A 361 16.14 -21.97 2.82
C LEU A 361 16.48 -22.53 4.20
N SER A 362 17.30 -21.80 4.96
CA SER A 362 17.44 -22.00 6.39
C SER A 362 16.07 -21.90 7.10
N LEU A 363 15.99 -22.42 8.33
CA LEU A 363 14.84 -22.12 9.18
C LEU A 363 14.67 -20.60 9.29
N PRO A 364 13.46 -20.06 9.04
CA PRO A 364 13.25 -18.63 9.04
C PRO A 364 13.31 -18.07 10.46
N HIS A 365 13.85 -16.87 10.61
CA HIS A 365 13.83 -16.10 11.84
C HIS A 365 12.89 -14.90 11.66
N ALA A 366 11.87 -14.80 12.52
CA ALA A 366 10.91 -13.70 12.49
C ALA A 366 11.25 -12.65 13.55
N VAL A 367 11.19 -11.37 13.16
CA VAL A 367 11.43 -10.24 14.07
C VAL A 367 10.37 -9.15 13.88
N PRO A 368 10.00 -8.42 14.94
CA PRO A 368 9.13 -7.26 14.82
C PRO A 368 9.89 -6.12 14.13
N VAL A 369 9.38 -5.62 13.01
CA VAL A 369 9.91 -4.44 12.34
C VAL A 369 8.94 -3.30 12.62
N PRO A 370 9.23 -2.42 13.60
CA PRO A 370 8.37 -1.29 13.86
C PRO A 370 8.39 -0.36 12.66
N ASP A 371 7.21 0.06 12.22
CA ASP A 371 7.11 1.11 11.23
C ASP A 371 7.36 2.46 11.93
N ILE A 372 8.48 3.07 11.54
CA ILE A 372 9.00 4.33 12.06
C ILE A 372 9.03 5.41 10.98
N ILE A 373 8.51 5.13 9.77
CA ILE A 373 8.60 6.04 8.63
C ILE A 373 7.37 6.94 8.65
N PRO A 374 7.50 8.25 8.93
CA PRO A 374 6.34 9.11 8.93
C PRO A 374 5.71 9.24 7.54
N PRO A 375 4.39 9.46 7.47
CA PRO A 375 3.74 9.74 6.21
C PRO A 375 4.26 11.05 5.59
N PRO A 376 4.19 11.25 4.26
CA PRO A 376 4.47 12.55 3.67
C PRO A 376 3.42 13.58 4.12
N PRO A 377 3.77 14.88 4.22
CA PRO A 377 2.81 15.91 4.59
C PRO A 377 1.64 15.97 3.59
N PRO A 378 0.44 16.36 4.04
CA PRO A 378 -0.68 16.69 3.15
C PRO A 378 -0.28 17.77 2.14
N ARG A 379 -0.99 17.85 1.01
CA ARG A 379 -0.76 18.89 0.00
C ARG A 379 -1.95 19.82 -0.12
N PHE A 380 -1.74 20.99 -0.72
CA PHE A 380 -2.81 21.94 -1.07
C PHE A 380 -3.69 22.34 0.13
N LEU A 381 -3.08 22.64 1.27
CA LEU A 381 -3.79 23.31 2.35
C LEU A 381 -4.27 24.67 1.85
N MET A 382 -5.55 24.95 2.05
CA MET A 382 -6.18 26.24 1.82
C MET A 382 -7.16 26.52 2.95
N GLY A 383 -7.44 27.80 3.19
CA GLY A 383 -8.44 28.19 4.16
C GLY A 383 -9.08 29.52 3.82
N TYR A 384 -10.27 29.74 4.35
CA TYR A 384 -10.98 31.01 4.26
C TYR A 384 -11.70 31.31 5.57
N GLY A 385 -11.80 32.60 5.90
CA GLY A 385 -12.44 33.08 7.12
C GLY A 385 -13.92 33.35 6.92
N GLU A 386 -14.72 33.00 7.92
CA GLU A 386 -16.10 33.41 8.09
C GLU A 386 -16.24 34.10 9.47
N ILE A 387 -17.38 34.72 9.74
CA ILE A 387 -17.63 35.31 11.07
C ILE A 387 -17.56 34.20 12.13
N GLY A 388 -16.64 34.36 13.09
CA GLY A 388 -16.46 33.42 14.21
C GLY A 388 -15.91 32.04 13.83
N ARG A 389 -15.36 31.83 12.62
CA ARG A 389 -14.72 30.55 12.27
C ARG A 389 -13.75 30.65 11.10
N ALA A 390 -12.76 29.77 11.07
CA ALA A 390 -11.91 29.53 9.91
C ALA A 390 -12.16 28.14 9.34
N ARG A 391 -12.40 28.05 8.02
CA ARG A 391 -12.60 26.77 7.33
C ARG A 391 -11.34 26.42 6.56
N LEU A 392 -10.86 25.21 6.78
CA LEU A 392 -9.65 24.66 6.17
C LEU A 392 -9.97 23.43 5.33
N ARG A 393 -9.24 23.26 4.24
CA ARG A 393 -9.30 22.08 3.39
C ARG A 393 -7.91 21.76 2.86
N TRP A 394 -7.60 20.47 2.76
CA TRP A 394 -6.36 19.97 2.16
C TRP A 394 -6.63 18.72 1.32
N THR A 395 -5.59 18.19 0.69
CA THR A 395 -5.62 16.90 0.00
C THR A 395 -4.97 15.82 0.85
N ARG A 396 -5.48 14.58 0.74
CA ARG A 396 -5.01 13.42 1.51
C ARG A 396 -3.50 13.22 1.30
N SER A 397 -2.78 12.84 2.36
CA SER A 397 -1.41 12.34 2.22
C SER A 397 -1.40 11.04 1.39
N THR A 398 -0.32 10.80 0.65
CA THR A 398 -0.21 9.68 -0.31
C THR A 398 0.14 8.35 0.34
N ALA A 399 0.50 8.33 1.64
CA ALA A 399 0.79 7.09 2.34
C ALA A 399 -0.50 6.28 2.60
N PRO A 400 -0.47 4.94 2.42
CA PRO A 400 -1.66 4.08 2.52
C PRO A 400 -2.15 3.86 3.95
N ASP A 401 -1.31 4.13 4.93
CA ASP A 401 -1.47 3.86 6.36
C ASP A 401 -1.77 5.11 7.21
N VAL A 402 -2.12 6.22 6.57
CA VAL A 402 -2.54 7.45 7.28
C VAL A 402 -3.75 7.15 8.16
N TRP A 403 -3.60 7.37 9.47
CA TRP A 403 -4.67 7.27 10.46
C TRP A 403 -5.48 8.57 10.53
N GLY A 404 -4.84 9.73 10.45
CA GLY A 404 -5.53 11.02 10.45
C GLY A 404 -4.61 12.24 10.34
N TYR A 405 -5.15 13.40 10.68
CA TYR A 405 -4.46 14.70 10.57
C TYR A 405 -4.54 15.49 11.87
N GLU A 406 -3.50 16.26 12.11
CA GLU A 406 -3.41 17.26 13.18
C GLU A 406 -3.37 18.66 12.56
N VAL A 407 -4.10 19.61 13.13
CA VAL A 407 -4.17 21.01 12.66
C VAL A 407 -3.64 21.92 13.76
N SER A 408 -2.74 22.83 13.41
CA SER A 408 -2.22 23.84 14.32
C SER A 408 -2.40 25.26 13.78
N ARG A 409 -2.53 26.22 14.70
CA ARG A 409 -2.82 27.63 14.44
C ARG A 409 -1.77 28.52 15.12
N SER A 410 -1.41 29.65 14.49
CA SER A 410 -0.59 30.71 15.08
C SER A 410 -1.07 32.10 14.66
N LEU A 411 -0.67 33.13 15.40
CA LEU A 411 -0.86 34.56 15.03
C LEU A 411 0.26 35.08 14.12
N SER A 412 1.30 34.28 13.86
CA SER A 412 2.46 34.66 13.04
C SER A 412 2.89 33.49 12.14
N PRO A 413 3.39 33.75 10.92
CA PRO A 413 3.85 32.68 10.03
C PRO A 413 5.05 31.90 10.62
N THR A 414 5.81 32.54 11.49
CA THR A 414 7.02 31.98 12.15
C THR A 414 6.88 31.92 13.67
N GLY A 415 5.69 32.18 14.22
CA GLY A 415 5.43 32.10 15.65
C GLY A 415 5.28 30.66 16.16
N GLU A 416 4.98 30.51 17.45
CA GLU A 416 4.58 29.22 17.99
C GLU A 416 3.20 28.82 17.46
N PHE A 417 3.08 27.58 16.99
CA PHE A 417 1.84 26.99 16.52
C PHE A 417 1.24 26.12 17.63
N THR A 418 -0.02 26.38 17.99
CA THR A 418 -0.77 25.59 18.95
C THR A 418 -1.70 24.62 18.23
N LEU A 419 -1.76 23.37 18.68
CA LEU A 419 -2.71 22.39 18.14
C LEU A 419 -4.15 22.83 18.43
N VAL A 420 -4.99 22.86 17.40
CA VAL A 420 -6.42 23.23 17.49
C VAL A 420 -7.36 22.09 17.14
N SER A 421 -6.87 21.05 16.46
CA SER A 421 -7.65 19.83 16.24
C SER A 421 -7.84 19.07 17.57
N PRO A 422 -9.08 18.76 17.99
CA PRO A 422 -9.35 18.12 19.29
C PRO A 422 -8.99 16.62 19.34
N HIS A 423 -8.85 15.99 18.18
CA HIS A 423 -8.42 14.59 17.99
C HIS A 423 -7.84 14.46 16.58
N LEU A 424 -7.31 13.28 16.23
CA LEU A 424 -6.85 13.00 14.87
C LEU A 424 -8.05 13.05 13.90
N LEU A 425 -8.01 14.00 12.97
CA LEU A 425 -9.06 14.19 11.98
C LEU A 425 -8.92 13.15 10.87
N THR A 426 -9.99 12.41 10.57
CA THR A 426 -9.98 11.44 9.45
C THR A 426 -10.36 12.08 8.12
N ASP A 427 -11.10 13.19 8.17
CA ASP A 427 -11.49 13.99 7.01
C ASP A 427 -10.38 14.96 6.58
N THR A 428 -10.48 15.47 5.35
CA THR A 428 -9.54 16.45 4.80
C THR A 428 -10.04 17.89 4.87
N THR A 429 -10.93 18.15 5.83
CA THR A 429 -11.52 19.46 6.12
C THR A 429 -11.58 19.67 7.63
N PHE A 430 -11.40 20.91 8.07
CA PHE A 430 -11.51 21.29 9.47
C PHE A 430 -12.12 22.68 9.60
N THR A 431 -13.03 22.84 10.55
CA THR A 431 -13.58 24.15 10.94
C THR A 431 -13.05 24.47 12.32
N ASP A 432 -12.28 25.54 12.41
CA ASP A 432 -11.80 26.10 13.66
C ASP A 432 -12.80 27.16 14.13
N GLU A 433 -13.54 26.87 15.20
CA GLU A 433 -14.50 27.80 15.79
C GLU A 433 -13.75 28.84 16.62
N LEU A 434 -14.03 30.12 16.36
CA LEU A 434 -13.36 31.29 16.91
C LEU A 434 -14.38 32.22 17.56
N THR A 435 -13.92 33.05 18.49
CA THR A 435 -14.82 34.06 19.07
C THR A 435 -15.07 35.17 18.04
N PRO A 436 -16.27 35.79 17.98
CA PRO A 436 -16.56 36.88 17.04
C PRO A 436 -15.59 38.07 17.17
N GLU A 437 -15.04 38.31 18.36
CA GLU A 437 -14.05 39.35 18.65
C GLU A 437 -12.70 39.09 17.96
N ALA A 438 -12.48 37.88 17.44
CA ALA A 438 -11.35 37.60 16.56
C ALA A 438 -11.51 38.23 15.16
N GLY A 439 -12.65 38.86 14.85
CA GLY A 439 -12.80 39.71 13.68
C GLY A 439 -11.59 40.66 13.54
N ARG A 440 -11.12 40.85 12.30
CA ARG A 440 -9.86 41.57 11.97
C ARG A 440 -8.56 40.82 12.32
N THR A 441 -8.62 39.65 12.93
CA THR A 441 -7.42 38.84 13.22
C THR A 441 -7.04 37.97 12.02
N SER A 442 -5.73 37.88 11.79
CA SER A 442 -5.13 36.99 10.81
C SER A 442 -4.54 35.76 11.50
N PHE A 443 -4.91 34.57 11.03
CA PHE A 443 -4.38 33.31 11.56
C PHE A 443 -3.59 32.57 10.51
N TRP A 444 -2.51 31.92 10.96
CA TRP A 444 -1.70 31.02 10.15
C TRP A 444 -1.99 29.59 10.56
N TYR A 445 -2.29 28.72 9.59
CA TYR A 445 -2.60 27.31 9.84
C TYR A 445 -1.59 26.38 9.18
N LYS A 446 -1.28 25.28 9.88
CA LYS A 446 -0.50 24.15 9.36
C LYS A 446 -1.24 22.86 9.63
N VAL A 447 -1.05 21.87 8.76
CA VAL A 447 -1.59 20.52 8.93
C VAL A 447 -0.46 19.51 8.82
N ARG A 448 -0.52 18.41 9.55
CA ARG A 448 0.37 17.25 9.35
C ARG A 448 -0.41 15.95 9.39
N ALA A 449 0.11 14.93 8.71
CA ALA A 449 -0.46 13.60 8.72
C ALA A 449 0.12 12.77 9.88
N VAL A 450 -0.68 11.85 10.40
CA VAL A 450 -0.29 10.87 11.43
C VAL A 450 -0.69 9.50 10.93
N ASP A 451 0.25 8.55 10.95
CA ASP A 451 0.00 7.16 10.54
C ASP A 451 -0.60 6.30 11.66
N ARG A 452 -0.79 5.01 11.38
CA ARG A 452 -1.35 4.06 12.36
C ARG A 452 -0.42 3.65 13.50
N ARG A 453 0.85 4.03 13.43
CA ARG A 453 1.87 3.79 14.45
C ARG A 453 2.19 5.04 15.26
N GLY A 454 1.60 6.17 14.89
CA GLY A 454 1.76 7.45 15.57
C GLY A 454 2.93 8.27 15.06
N ASN A 455 3.59 7.88 13.95
CA ASN A 455 4.60 8.72 13.34
C ASN A 455 3.92 9.91 12.66
N ARG A 456 4.57 11.07 12.74
CA ARG A 456 4.02 12.36 12.33
C ARG A 456 4.84 12.92 11.19
N SER A 457 4.17 13.29 10.11
CA SER A 457 4.82 14.00 9.01
C SER A 457 5.39 15.34 9.48
N GLU A 458 6.28 15.90 8.67
CA GLU A 458 6.54 17.34 8.70
C GLU A 458 5.22 18.13 8.57
N TRP A 459 5.20 19.35 9.06
CA TRP A 459 4.06 20.24 8.85
C TRP A 459 4.01 20.74 7.40
N THR A 460 2.80 21.00 6.89
CA THR A 460 2.66 21.79 5.67
C THR A 460 3.28 23.19 5.84
N PRO A 461 3.62 23.88 4.74
CA PRO A 461 3.75 25.33 4.77
C PRO A 461 2.51 25.98 5.42
N ALA A 462 2.73 27.08 6.15
CA ALA A 462 1.64 27.80 6.78
C ALA A 462 0.79 28.52 5.73
N VAL A 463 -0.53 28.52 5.92
CA VAL A 463 -1.48 29.27 5.10
C VAL A 463 -2.14 30.35 5.94
N LEU A 464 -2.16 31.57 5.40
CA LEU A 464 -2.83 32.72 5.99
C LEU A 464 -4.34 32.63 5.75
N VAL A 465 -5.12 32.77 6.81
CA VAL A 465 -6.57 32.92 6.77
C VAL A 465 -6.92 34.27 7.39
N LEU A 466 -7.59 35.10 6.59
CA LEU A 466 -8.08 36.42 6.99
C LEU A 466 -9.54 36.29 7.44
N LEU A 467 -9.84 36.70 8.67
CA LEU A 467 -11.22 36.82 9.11
C LEU A 467 -11.83 38.14 8.64
N PRO A 468 -13.14 38.16 8.33
CA PRO A 468 -13.85 39.41 8.11
C PRO A 468 -13.67 40.37 9.29
N ASP A 469 -13.48 41.65 8.99
CA ASP A 469 -13.45 42.68 10.01
C ASP A 469 -14.88 43.08 10.37
N ILE A 470 -15.23 42.81 11.63
CA ILE A 470 -16.54 43.13 12.22
C ILE A 470 -16.37 43.92 13.52
N VAL A 471 -15.16 44.43 13.79
CA VAL A 471 -14.83 45.08 15.07
C VAL A 471 -14.92 46.59 14.88
N PRO A 472 -15.95 47.27 15.42
CA PRO A 472 -16.11 48.70 15.20
C PRO A 472 -15.02 49.53 15.90
N PRO A 473 -14.77 50.77 15.43
CA PRO A 473 -13.95 51.75 16.15
C PRO A 473 -14.48 52.03 17.57
N PRO A 474 -13.62 52.49 18.49
CA PRO A 474 -14.07 53.00 19.77
C PRO A 474 -14.98 54.23 19.56
N ALA A 475 -15.91 54.46 20.49
CA ALA A 475 -16.76 55.66 20.44
C ALA A 475 -15.89 56.93 20.54
N PRO A 476 -16.08 57.91 19.65
CA PRO A 476 -15.41 59.20 19.79
C PRO A 476 -16.07 60.03 20.90
N TYR A 477 -15.41 61.11 21.32
CA TYR A 477 -15.94 62.03 22.33
C TYR A 477 -15.58 63.47 22.02
N PHE A 478 -16.48 64.40 22.31
CA PHE A 478 -16.22 65.83 22.17
C PHE A 478 -15.27 66.33 23.26
N THR A 479 -14.26 67.10 22.87
CA THR A 479 -13.36 67.81 23.79
C THR A 479 -13.79 69.26 24.01
N ALA A 480 -14.46 69.86 23.01
CA ALA A 480 -15.05 71.18 23.15
C ALA A 480 -16.23 71.40 22.19
N ALA A 481 -17.18 72.24 22.60
CA ALA A 481 -18.15 72.85 21.72
C ALA A 481 -18.25 74.34 22.07
N ARG A 482 -17.75 75.21 21.17
CA ARG A 482 -17.65 76.65 21.41
C ARG A 482 -18.56 77.39 20.45
N GLY A 483 -19.42 78.24 21.01
CA GLY A 483 -20.15 79.23 20.21
C GLY A 483 -19.21 80.29 19.67
N GLU A 484 -19.37 80.65 18.40
CA GLU A 484 -18.78 81.78 17.70
C GLU A 484 -19.91 82.70 17.18
N ASP A 485 -19.52 83.80 16.53
CA ASP A 485 -20.47 84.64 15.79
C ASP A 485 -21.04 83.86 14.60
N GLY A 486 -22.33 83.52 14.68
CA GLY A 486 -23.04 82.78 13.63
C GLY A 486 -22.67 81.30 13.46
N ALA A 487 -21.83 80.72 14.31
CA ALA A 487 -21.37 79.34 14.17
C ALA A 487 -21.08 78.65 15.51
N VAL A 488 -21.00 77.32 15.48
CA VAL A 488 -20.46 76.50 16.57
C VAL A 488 -19.24 75.75 16.05
N VAL A 489 -18.14 75.82 16.80
CA VAL A 489 -16.94 75.02 16.54
C VAL A 489 -16.94 73.84 17.50
N LEU A 490 -16.88 72.64 16.93
CA LEU A 490 -16.78 71.38 17.63
C LEU A 490 -15.37 70.85 17.50
N GLU A 491 -14.83 70.35 18.61
CA GLU A 491 -13.55 69.64 18.67
C GLU A 491 -13.80 68.30 19.36
N TRP A 492 -13.17 67.24 18.88
CA TRP A 492 -13.34 65.88 19.39
C TRP A 492 -12.06 65.08 19.32
N GLU A 493 -12.03 63.96 20.04
CA GLU A 493 -10.97 62.95 20.00
C GLU A 493 -11.57 61.54 19.96
N ILE A 494 -10.73 60.55 19.69
CA ILE A 494 -11.10 59.13 19.63
C ILE A 494 -9.96 58.26 20.17
N GLY A 495 -10.29 57.10 20.72
CA GLY A 495 -9.30 56.07 21.05
C GLY A 495 -8.54 55.58 19.81
N SER A 496 -7.46 54.83 20.04
CA SER A 496 -6.63 54.28 18.95
C SER A 496 -7.44 53.35 18.03
N ALA A 497 -7.53 53.70 16.75
CA ALA A 497 -8.11 52.88 15.69
C ALA A 497 -7.24 53.01 14.42
N SER A 498 -6.57 51.92 14.02
CA SER A 498 -5.61 51.92 12.91
C SER A 498 -6.24 51.98 11.51
N ASP A 499 -7.51 51.61 11.43
CA ASP A 499 -8.34 51.44 10.23
C ASP A 499 -9.51 52.44 10.19
N LEU A 500 -9.46 53.48 11.02
CA LEU A 500 -10.46 54.54 11.07
C LEU A 500 -10.57 55.20 9.69
N LEU A 501 -11.77 55.19 9.12
CA LEU A 501 -12.08 55.83 7.85
C LEU A 501 -12.55 57.28 8.05
N GLY A 502 -13.34 57.54 9.10
CA GLY A 502 -13.81 58.89 9.39
C GLY A 502 -14.91 59.00 10.44
N PHE A 503 -15.67 60.09 10.41
CA PHE A 503 -16.73 60.40 11.36
C PHE A 503 -18.01 60.90 10.70
N TRP A 504 -19.16 60.53 11.26
CA TRP A 504 -20.47 61.11 10.97
C TRP A 504 -20.86 62.06 12.08
N LEU A 505 -21.06 63.34 11.73
CA LEU A 505 -21.47 64.37 12.66
C LEU A 505 -22.97 64.67 12.48
N ASN A 506 -23.73 64.41 13.54
CA ASN A 506 -25.18 64.58 13.58
C ASN A 506 -25.53 65.78 14.45
N ARG A 507 -26.43 66.63 13.97
CA ARG A 507 -26.97 67.78 14.70
C ARG A 507 -28.46 67.63 14.96
N TYR A 508 -28.87 67.90 16.19
CA TYR A 508 -30.24 67.87 16.65
C TYR A 508 -30.69 69.28 17.02
N ALA A 509 -31.83 69.71 16.45
CA ALA A 509 -32.47 70.97 16.80
C ALA A 509 -33.47 70.83 17.98
N ASP A 510 -33.83 69.58 18.28
CA ASP A 510 -34.61 69.09 19.42
C ASP A 510 -34.12 67.66 19.67
N THR A 511 -33.89 67.27 20.92
CA THR A 511 -33.35 65.94 21.26
C THR A 511 -34.28 64.79 20.90
N LEU A 512 -35.57 65.07 20.65
CA LEU A 512 -36.59 64.12 20.22
C LEU A 512 -36.80 64.08 18.69
N ALA A 513 -36.21 65.03 17.95
CA ALA A 513 -36.31 65.07 16.50
C ALA A 513 -35.19 64.24 15.84
N PRO A 514 -35.39 63.75 14.59
CA PRO A 514 -34.30 63.14 13.84
C PRO A 514 -33.17 64.16 13.59
N PRO A 515 -31.91 63.72 13.58
CA PRO A 515 -30.78 64.61 13.32
C PRO A 515 -30.70 65.00 11.85
N VAL A 516 -29.95 66.08 11.61
CA VAL A 516 -29.36 66.38 10.32
C VAL A 516 -27.88 65.98 10.37
N THR A 517 -27.46 65.08 9.48
CA THR A 517 -26.04 64.75 9.31
C THR A 517 -25.35 65.87 8.51
N LEU A 518 -24.34 66.49 9.10
CA LEU A 518 -23.72 67.71 8.56
C LEU A 518 -22.75 67.46 7.41
N ASN A 519 -22.39 66.20 7.15
CA ASN A 519 -21.27 65.85 6.28
C ASN A 519 -21.70 65.47 4.84
N GLY A 520 -22.98 65.68 4.49
CA GLY A 520 -23.43 65.70 3.09
C GLY A 520 -23.38 64.37 2.31
N GLY A 521 -23.08 63.24 2.96
CA GLY A 521 -23.09 61.91 2.34
C GLY A 521 -21.75 61.16 2.38
N ASP A 522 -20.66 61.85 2.75
CA ASP A 522 -19.34 61.25 3.00
C ASP A 522 -18.92 61.47 4.47
N PRO A 523 -18.17 60.54 5.09
CA PRO A 523 -17.68 60.74 6.45
C PRO A 523 -16.62 61.87 6.48
N ILE A 524 -16.57 62.64 7.57
CA ILE A 524 -15.46 63.56 7.84
C ILE A 524 -14.18 62.72 7.92
N PRO A 525 -13.12 63.06 7.15
CA PRO A 525 -11.87 62.32 7.15
C PRO A 525 -11.28 62.04 8.54
N ALA A 526 -10.70 60.85 8.70
CA ALA A 526 -10.16 60.33 9.96
C ALA A 526 -9.08 61.20 10.62
N GLU A 527 -8.43 62.10 9.88
CA GLU A 527 -7.42 63.04 10.37
C GLU A 527 -8.01 64.32 10.96
N LEU A 528 -9.27 64.64 10.67
CA LEU A 528 -9.92 65.85 11.17
C LEU A 528 -10.46 65.63 12.59
N ARG A 529 -10.17 66.59 13.47
CA ARG A 529 -10.61 66.62 14.89
C ARG A 529 -11.46 67.85 15.21
N ARG A 530 -11.88 68.58 14.17
CA ARG A 530 -12.59 69.84 14.29
C ARG A 530 -13.61 70.02 13.16
N PHE A 531 -14.78 70.57 13.49
CA PHE A 531 -15.81 70.98 12.54
C PHE A 531 -16.37 72.35 12.94
N ARG A 532 -16.70 73.18 11.95
CA ARG A 532 -17.36 74.47 12.16
C ARG A 532 -18.73 74.43 11.52
N ASP A 533 -19.78 74.34 12.33
CA ASP A 533 -21.16 74.41 11.87
C ASP A 533 -21.63 75.87 11.82
N SER A 534 -21.87 76.38 10.61
CA SER A 534 -22.44 77.71 10.37
C SER A 534 -23.88 77.66 9.85
N LEU A 535 -24.51 76.48 9.78
CA LEU A 535 -25.87 76.29 9.27
C LEU A 535 -26.89 76.32 10.40
N ILE A 536 -26.72 77.24 11.35
CA ILE A 536 -27.47 77.33 12.61
C ILE A 536 -28.02 78.73 12.86
N GLU A 537 -29.08 78.82 13.66
CA GLU A 537 -29.67 80.08 14.10
C GLU A 537 -28.95 80.57 15.38
N PRO A 538 -28.34 81.78 15.37
CA PRO A 538 -27.82 82.38 16.60
C PRO A 538 -28.93 82.52 17.64
N GLY A 539 -28.65 82.24 18.90
CA GLY A 539 -29.71 82.26 19.92
C GLY A 539 -30.39 80.90 20.18
N ARG A 540 -30.21 79.91 19.29
CA ARG A 540 -30.81 78.58 19.42
C ARG A 540 -29.81 77.54 19.91
N LEU A 541 -30.24 76.72 20.87
CA LEU A 541 -29.46 75.59 21.37
C LEU A 541 -29.55 74.41 20.42
N TYR A 542 -28.40 73.81 20.09
CA TYR A 542 -28.29 72.59 19.29
C TYR A 542 -27.49 71.53 20.04
N TRP A 543 -27.78 70.25 19.78
CA TRP A 543 -27.01 69.12 20.29
C TRP A 543 -26.27 68.43 19.15
N TYR A 544 -25.06 67.97 19.43
CA TYR A 544 -24.20 67.30 18.46
C TYR A 544 -23.82 65.91 18.95
N GLU A 545 -23.77 64.95 18.04
CA GLU A 545 -23.42 63.55 18.26
C GLU A 545 -22.47 63.09 17.16
N LEU A 546 -21.47 62.29 17.50
CA LEU A 546 -20.44 61.83 16.57
C LEU A 546 -20.40 60.30 16.53
N VAL A 547 -20.34 59.71 15.34
CA VAL A 547 -20.18 58.26 15.14
C VAL A 547 -18.93 58.03 14.28
N ALA A 548 -18.01 57.17 14.73
CA ALA A 548 -16.84 56.80 13.94
C ALA A 548 -17.14 55.63 13.00
N ILE A 549 -16.47 55.59 11.86
CA ILE A 549 -16.58 54.52 10.86
C ILE A 549 -15.17 54.04 10.48
N ASP A 550 -14.97 52.73 10.35
CA ASP A 550 -13.71 52.15 9.85
C ASP A 550 -13.76 51.85 8.33
N SER A 551 -12.63 51.38 7.80
CA SER A 551 -12.48 50.98 6.40
C SER A 551 -13.27 49.72 6.00
N ALA A 552 -13.76 48.95 6.97
CA ALA A 552 -14.66 47.82 6.79
C ALA A 552 -16.15 48.24 6.92
N PHE A 553 -16.43 49.53 7.10
CA PHE A 553 -17.74 50.14 7.28
C PHE A 553 -18.45 49.76 8.60
N ASN A 554 -17.72 49.30 9.62
CA ASN A 554 -18.29 49.13 10.95
C ASN A 554 -18.45 50.49 11.64
N LEU A 555 -19.59 50.68 12.32
CA LEU A 555 -19.94 51.91 13.02
C LEU A 555 -19.69 51.79 14.53
N SER A 556 -19.03 52.77 15.12
CA SER A 556 -18.87 52.84 16.58
C SER A 556 -20.21 53.04 17.28
N MET A 557 -20.22 52.84 18.60
CA MET A 557 -21.25 53.47 19.43
C MET A 557 -21.18 55.01 19.25
N PRO A 558 -22.32 55.72 19.25
CA PRO A 558 -22.31 57.19 19.19
C PRO A 558 -21.62 57.81 20.40
N SER A 559 -21.05 59.00 20.21
CA SER A 559 -20.55 59.82 21.32
C SER A 559 -21.68 60.25 22.25
N GLU A 560 -21.34 60.62 23.47
CA GLU A 560 -22.24 61.45 24.28
C GLU A 560 -22.56 62.76 23.54
N ARG A 561 -23.79 63.24 23.70
CA ARG A 561 -24.23 64.49 23.05
C ARG A 561 -23.65 65.70 23.76
N ILE A 562 -23.15 66.67 22.99
CA ILE A 562 -22.73 67.98 23.51
C ILE A 562 -23.66 69.08 23.00
N ALA A 563 -24.05 70.00 23.89
CA ALA A 563 -24.92 71.12 23.54
C ALA A 563 -24.10 72.40 23.33
N ALA A 564 -24.42 73.16 22.28
CA ALA A 564 -23.83 74.46 22.03
C ALA A 564 -24.77 75.38 21.25
N GLN A 565 -24.51 76.68 21.36
CA GLN A 565 -25.31 77.74 20.76
C GLN A 565 -24.38 78.83 20.24
N ALA A 566 -24.64 79.31 19.03
CA ALA A 566 -23.95 80.48 18.47
C ALA A 566 -24.49 81.79 19.05
N TYR A 567 -23.63 82.81 19.07
CA TYR A 567 -24.05 84.18 19.35
C TYR A 567 -24.09 85.00 18.08
N SER A 568 -24.67 86.20 18.18
CA SER A 568 -24.65 87.21 17.13
C SER A 568 -23.93 88.45 17.64
N THR A 569 -23.02 89.00 16.86
CA THR A 569 -22.39 90.30 17.15
C THR A 569 -23.16 91.49 16.58
N ALA A 570 -24.24 91.24 15.83
CA ALA A 570 -25.07 92.28 15.22
C ALA A 570 -25.68 93.20 16.31
N PRO A 571 -25.76 94.53 16.06
CA PRO A 571 -26.43 95.45 16.97
C PRO A 571 -27.91 95.07 17.21
N PRO A 572 -28.47 95.36 18.40
CA PRO A 572 -29.90 95.21 18.66
C PRO A 572 -30.78 95.96 17.64
N ALA A 573 -31.98 95.44 17.37
CA ALA A 573 -32.94 96.14 16.51
C ALA A 573 -33.42 97.45 17.18
N VAL A 574 -33.78 98.44 16.37
CA VAL A 574 -34.17 99.78 16.85
C VAL A 574 -35.51 99.71 17.61
N PRO A 575 -35.62 100.23 18.85
CA PRO A 575 -36.89 100.29 19.56
C PRO A 575 -37.83 101.37 18.99
N VAL A 576 -39.13 101.25 19.23
CA VAL A 576 -40.16 102.18 18.73
C VAL A 576 -40.86 102.85 19.91
N ILE A 577 -40.92 104.18 19.94
CA ILE A 577 -41.81 104.92 20.85
C ILE A 577 -43.23 104.75 20.35
N ASP A 578 -44.09 104.17 21.18
CA ASP A 578 -45.51 104.03 20.86
C ASP A 578 -46.28 105.31 21.24
N SER A 579 -45.99 105.88 22.42
CA SER A 579 -46.60 107.15 22.85
C SER A 579 -45.77 107.89 23.90
N VAL A 580 -45.91 109.22 23.91
CA VAL A 580 -45.37 110.13 24.95
C VAL A 580 -46.48 111.10 25.35
N TYR A 581 -46.82 111.15 26.64
CA TYR A 581 -47.90 112.01 27.13
C TYR A 581 -47.68 112.48 28.58
N SER A 582 -48.28 113.62 28.93
CA SER A 582 -48.23 114.16 30.29
C SER A 582 -49.24 113.47 31.21
N SER A 583 -48.85 113.25 32.47
CA SER A 583 -49.70 112.69 33.53
C SER A 583 -49.38 113.34 34.89
N PRO A 584 -50.21 113.16 35.92
CA PRO A 584 -49.89 113.64 37.28
C PRO A 584 -48.57 113.09 37.87
N GLU A 585 -48.07 111.96 37.34
CA GLU A 585 -46.82 111.33 37.78
C GLU A 585 -45.58 111.90 37.08
N GLY A 586 -45.75 112.68 36.00
CA GLY A 586 -44.69 113.14 35.09
C GLY A 586 -44.98 112.79 33.63
N VAL A 587 -43.98 112.93 32.76
CA VAL A 587 -44.10 112.57 31.34
C VAL A 587 -43.93 111.06 31.17
N VAL A 588 -44.96 110.39 30.67
CA VAL A 588 -44.97 108.95 30.45
C VAL A 588 -44.49 108.64 29.04
N ILE A 589 -43.50 107.76 28.92
CA ILE A 589 -42.99 107.23 27.65
C ILE A 589 -43.31 105.74 27.60
N VAL A 590 -44.00 105.31 26.54
CA VAL A 590 -44.36 103.91 26.27
C VAL A 590 -43.72 103.47 24.94
N TRP A 591 -43.16 102.27 24.90
CA TRP A 591 -42.43 101.75 23.72
C TRP A 591 -42.62 100.26 23.50
N SER A 592 -42.33 99.83 22.26
CA SER A 592 -42.29 98.44 21.82
C SER A 592 -40.92 98.09 21.20
N SER A 593 -40.57 96.80 21.17
CA SER A 593 -39.30 96.29 20.61
C SER A 593 -39.48 94.83 20.14
N THR A 594 -38.85 94.48 19.01
CA THR A 594 -38.77 93.11 18.50
C THR A 594 -37.47 92.39 18.90
N THR A 595 -36.56 93.07 19.62
CA THR A 595 -35.30 92.50 20.08
C THR A 595 -35.51 91.56 21.27
N ALA A 596 -34.81 90.41 21.27
CA ALA A 596 -34.83 89.42 22.35
C ALA A 596 -34.30 89.92 23.70
N ALA A 597 -34.48 89.11 24.75
CA ALA A 597 -34.28 89.44 26.16
C ALA A 597 -32.84 89.85 26.58
N GLU A 598 -31.79 89.62 25.78
CA GLU A 598 -30.40 89.96 26.13
C GLU A 598 -30.00 91.41 25.78
N SER A 599 -30.89 92.37 26.05
CA SER A 599 -30.63 93.79 25.85
C SER A 599 -31.20 94.64 26.99
N SER A 600 -30.82 95.90 27.05
CA SER A 600 -31.44 96.89 27.95
C SER A 600 -31.80 98.14 27.20
N VAL A 601 -32.91 98.76 27.57
CA VAL A 601 -33.38 100.01 26.98
C VAL A 601 -32.97 101.21 27.83
N VAL A 602 -32.51 102.27 27.17
CA VAL A 602 -32.27 103.58 27.78
C VAL A 602 -33.16 104.61 27.11
N ILE A 603 -33.81 105.42 27.96
CA ILE A 603 -34.55 106.59 27.52
C ILE A 603 -33.60 107.77 27.59
N GLU A 604 -33.48 108.47 26.47
CA GLU A 604 -32.72 109.70 26.36
C GLU A 604 -33.68 110.88 26.15
N ARG A 605 -33.39 112.01 26.82
CA ARG A 605 -34.13 113.27 26.72
C ARG A 605 -33.23 114.39 26.26
N SER A 606 -33.79 115.30 25.48
CA SER A 606 -33.18 116.56 25.07
C SER A 606 -34.16 117.72 25.30
N SER A 607 -33.63 118.92 25.56
CA SER A 607 -34.39 120.19 25.65
C SER A 607 -34.25 121.06 24.39
N ASP A 608 -33.30 120.75 23.51
CA ASP A 608 -32.99 121.52 22.28
C ASP A 608 -33.25 120.71 20.99
N GLY A 609 -33.51 119.40 21.10
CA GLY A 609 -33.71 118.49 19.97
C GLY A 609 -32.41 117.94 19.38
N GLU A 610 -31.25 118.40 19.85
CA GLU A 610 -29.92 118.01 19.33
C GLU A 610 -29.11 117.22 20.36
N ASN A 611 -29.06 117.69 21.61
CA ASN A 611 -28.25 117.10 22.68
C ASN A 611 -29.10 116.19 23.58
N PHE A 612 -28.98 114.88 23.35
CA PHE A 612 -29.72 113.85 24.10
C PHE A 612 -28.88 113.28 25.24
N LEU A 613 -29.44 113.29 26.45
CA LEU A 613 -28.85 112.72 27.64
C LEU A 613 -29.70 111.56 28.17
N PRO A 614 -29.09 110.46 28.65
CA PRO A 614 -29.83 109.38 29.27
C PRO A 614 -30.49 109.86 30.56
N ILE A 615 -31.79 109.63 30.69
CA ILE A 615 -32.59 109.98 31.88
C ILE A 615 -33.09 108.75 32.64
N SER A 616 -32.84 107.55 32.11
CA SER A 616 -33.10 106.28 32.79
C SER A 616 -31.80 105.51 33.04
N PRO A 617 -31.76 104.61 34.05
CA PRO A 617 -30.80 103.53 34.04
C PRO A 617 -31.06 102.58 32.85
N LEU A 618 -30.18 101.58 32.67
CA LEU A 618 -30.44 100.48 31.75
C LEU A 618 -31.65 99.69 32.24
N LEU A 619 -32.80 99.88 31.60
CA LEU A 619 -34.04 99.19 31.96
C LEU A 619 -34.10 97.82 31.26
N PRO A 620 -34.73 96.80 31.88
CA PRO A 620 -34.93 95.50 31.24
C PRO A 620 -35.73 95.63 29.93
N THR A 621 -35.41 94.83 28.92
CA THR A 621 -36.18 94.77 27.65
C THR A 621 -37.59 94.24 27.81
N GLU A 622 -38.09 93.91 29.00
CA GLU A 622 -39.51 93.58 29.26
C GLU A 622 -40.29 94.79 29.76
N GLN A 623 -39.61 95.81 30.28
CA GLN A 623 -40.24 97.07 30.64
C GLN A 623 -40.67 97.80 29.37
N ARG A 624 -41.91 98.26 29.33
CA ARG A 624 -42.52 98.98 28.17
C ARG A 624 -42.93 100.42 28.51
N ARG A 625 -42.62 100.88 29.72
CA ARG A 625 -43.09 102.17 30.27
C ARG A 625 -42.04 102.79 31.18
N PHE A 626 -41.83 104.09 31.05
CA PHE A 626 -40.99 104.92 31.92
C PHE A 626 -41.69 106.25 32.18
N VAL A 627 -41.51 106.81 33.38
CA VAL A 627 -42.07 108.11 33.76
C VAL A 627 -40.94 109.06 34.09
N ASP A 628 -40.80 110.13 33.30
CA ASP A 628 -39.89 111.24 33.55
C ASP A 628 -40.55 112.23 34.52
N GLN A 629 -40.19 112.10 35.80
CA GLN A 629 -40.67 112.96 36.89
C GLN A 629 -39.90 114.29 36.99
N ALA A 630 -38.80 114.43 36.25
CA ALA A 630 -37.96 115.63 36.28
C ALA A 630 -38.40 116.69 35.25
N ALA A 631 -39.28 116.32 34.31
CA ALA A 631 -39.87 117.25 33.35
C ALA A 631 -40.72 118.33 34.06
N ARG A 632 -40.55 119.60 33.69
CA ARG A 632 -41.24 120.75 34.29
C ARG A 632 -42.17 121.45 33.28
N PRO A 633 -43.33 121.98 33.72
CA PRO A 633 -44.22 122.74 32.83
C PRO A 633 -43.54 123.98 32.23
N GLY A 634 -43.99 124.38 31.04
CA GLY A 634 -43.45 125.49 30.25
C GLY A 634 -42.23 125.15 29.38
N GLN A 635 -41.89 123.87 29.18
CA GLN A 635 -40.75 123.41 28.37
C GLN A 635 -41.17 122.40 27.30
N THR A 636 -40.42 122.37 26.19
CA THR A 636 -40.52 121.32 25.17
C THR A 636 -39.44 120.29 25.39
N TYR A 637 -39.80 119.01 25.43
CA TYR A 637 -38.88 117.90 25.59
C TYR A 637 -38.92 116.96 24.38
N TYR A 638 -37.76 116.45 24.02
CA TYR A 638 -37.57 115.48 22.94
C TYR A 638 -37.09 114.16 23.55
N TYR A 639 -37.77 113.06 23.24
CA TYR A 639 -37.45 111.73 23.76
C TYR A 639 -37.05 110.80 22.62
N ARG A 640 -36.03 109.96 22.86
CA ARG A 640 -35.68 108.82 22.00
C ARG A 640 -35.18 107.66 22.86
N LEU A 641 -35.16 106.46 22.29
CA LEU A 641 -34.71 105.25 22.96
C LEU A 641 -33.56 104.62 22.20
N ARG A 642 -32.70 103.91 22.94
CA ARG A 642 -31.68 103.03 22.39
C ARG A 642 -31.66 101.73 23.17
N LEU A 643 -31.37 100.63 22.49
CA LEU A 643 -31.08 99.34 23.12
C LEU A 643 -29.58 99.12 23.21
N ARG A 644 -29.12 98.51 24.30
CA ARG A 644 -27.74 98.05 24.49
C ARG A 644 -27.72 96.54 24.65
N SER A 645 -26.96 95.84 23.81
CA SER A 645 -26.73 94.40 23.95
C SER A 645 -25.97 94.09 25.23
N HIS A 646 -26.42 93.10 26.00
CA HIS A 646 -25.69 92.63 27.19
C HIS A 646 -24.43 91.86 26.83
N ARG A 647 -24.42 91.21 25.67
CA ARG A 647 -23.33 90.34 25.23
C ARG A 647 -22.17 91.10 24.59
N THR A 648 -22.47 92.02 23.67
CA THR A 648 -21.44 92.78 22.95
C THR A 648 -21.25 94.20 23.47
N GLY A 649 -22.21 94.73 24.21
CA GLY A 649 -22.24 96.15 24.58
C GLY A 649 -22.64 97.08 23.43
N ASN A 650 -22.91 96.55 22.23
CA ASN A 650 -23.31 97.33 21.06
C ASN A 650 -24.65 98.02 21.27
N TRP A 651 -24.78 99.24 20.77
CA TRP A 651 -26.02 100.01 20.80
C TRP A 651 -26.80 99.86 19.50
N SER A 652 -28.14 99.84 19.58
CA SER A 652 -28.99 100.07 18.43
C SER A 652 -28.79 101.50 17.89
N MET A 653 -29.23 101.71 16.65
CA MET A 653 -29.57 103.06 16.20
C MET A 653 -30.66 103.64 17.12
N PRO A 654 -30.70 104.98 17.31
CA PRO A 654 -31.77 105.60 18.10
C PRO A 654 -33.13 105.42 17.44
N SER A 655 -34.18 105.32 18.27
CA SER A 655 -35.56 105.40 17.80
C SER A 655 -35.82 106.76 17.12
N ALA A 656 -36.94 106.85 16.41
CA ALA A 656 -37.49 108.15 16.03
C ALA A 656 -37.65 109.04 17.29
N VAL A 657 -37.37 110.33 17.13
CA VAL A 657 -37.51 111.33 18.21
C VAL A 657 -38.99 111.72 18.32
N VAL A 658 -39.54 111.68 19.54
CA VAL A 658 -40.90 112.15 19.83
C VAL A 658 -40.84 113.40 20.69
N THR A 659 -41.59 114.43 20.28
CA THR A 659 -41.60 115.75 20.93
C THR A 659 -42.85 115.91 21.77
N LEU A 660 -42.72 116.46 22.98
CA LEU A 660 -43.83 116.82 23.85
C LEU A 660 -43.62 118.25 24.41
N GLU A 661 -44.58 119.14 24.17
CA GLU A 661 -44.69 120.42 24.85
C GLU A 661 -45.43 120.22 26.17
N LEU A 662 -44.75 120.41 27.31
CA LEU A 662 -45.36 120.26 28.63
C LEU A 662 -45.92 121.61 29.07
N ARG A 663 -47.24 121.79 29.01
CA ARG A 663 -47.93 123.04 29.36
C ARG A 663 -48.22 123.16 30.84
#